data_AF-A0A2U1PEM0-F1
#
_entry.id   AF-A0A2U1PEM0-F1
#
_cell.length_a   1.000
_cell.length_b   1.000
_cell.length_c   1.000
_cell.angle_alpha   90.00
_cell.angle_beta   90.00
_cell.angle_gamma   90.00
#
_symmetry.space_group_name_H-M   'P 1'
#
loop_
_entity.id
_entity.type
_entity.pdbx_description
1 polymer ?
#
loop_
_entity_poly.entity_id
_entity_poly.type
_entity_poly.pdbx_seq_one_letter_code
_entity_poly.pdbx_strand_id
1 'polypeptide(L)'
;MAEDAILTYLDKNELIVDSGEFAVEVGISHEEIVNAIKSLMYSKSVNAQDIKKESCKLTDEGKTYAAKGSPEYQLFMAIPPEGITIVELQKKLGDTIFKIGCQQANKNKWVKMGKSQASRKVEHVDDNVKDMLVRINDGETLNQDDIDALKRRKLISLQIWKGYSVKKGPDYALKRTKRTTDLTREHMQSGNWDGLQLKDYNFLAKGLPVQGGGHLHPLNKVKQQMEMIFGNMGFEEMPTNQYVVSSLENFDALFTAQQHPARDLQDTFFLKVPSTTKTLPKDYVERVKRMHESGGHGSRGYRYEWKREEASKNVLRTNTTAVSVKMLRALAAKGVLEDFFSRLGMSELRFKPAYNPCTEPSMEIFGYHEGLKKWIEVGNSGMLRPEVLLPMGFPEDVGVIAWGLSLERPTMILYGIDNIRDIFGHKGLKNSVMLAILLDKIEHATESSNVKYEEEFFTNSKGVKLFTCRWIPTDCEPKAIVFLNHGYAMECSFSMKGAAMRLVKAGFGVYAIDNEGHGKSDGIQGFISCFDDLVEDSSQFFTSVCEREENKNKLRILLGESMGGAMVLRLHRMKPDFWDGGVLVAPMCKLAEGMKPSPLMFNVLVQLMRFIPTWKIVPGQDLLEIAFRDPKIRQEIRDNPLCYKGRVRLQTAMELFKVTVDLEKRLKEVTLPFFIAHGEDDKVTDPLTSKLLYDTASSTDKTFKLYPGMWHALTYGEFTENTDTVFADINSWINERIAKGNSSHEREQKNKHDKPKKNK
;
A
#
# COMPACT_ATOMS: atom_id res chain seq x y z
N MET A 1 -22.44 28.95 -18.76
CA MET A 1 -23.65 29.18 -17.92
C MET A 1 -23.34 30.10 -16.75
N ALA A 2 -22.67 29.65 -15.67
CA ALA A 2 -22.35 30.53 -14.52
C ALA A 2 -21.45 31.74 -14.88
N GLU A 3 -20.36 31.53 -15.65
CA GLU A 3 -19.50 32.62 -16.12
C GLU A 3 -20.27 33.62 -16.99
N ASP A 4 -21.06 33.12 -17.95
CA ASP A 4 -21.85 33.97 -18.86
C ASP A 4 -22.90 34.78 -18.08
N ALA A 5 -23.54 34.19 -17.06
CA ALA A 5 -24.51 34.87 -16.21
C ALA A 5 -23.86 36.01 -15.42
N ILE A 6 -22.67 35.78 -14.84
CA ILE A 6 -21.90 36.81 -14.11
C ILE A 6 -21.48 37.94 -15.07
N LEU A 7 -20.90 37.60 -16.22
CA LEU A 7 -20.41 38.59 -17.17
C LEU A 7 -21.56 39.39 -17.77
N THR A 8 -22.68 38.76 -18.13
CA THR A 8 -23.87 39.42 -18.69
C THR A 8 -24.57 40.29 -17.65
N TYR A 9 -24.64 39.84 -16.40
CA TYR A 9 -25.21 40.65 -15.33
C TYR A 9 -24.34 41.88 -15.05
N LEU A 10 -23.01 41.69 -14.98
CA LEU A 10 -22.07 42.79 -14.82
C LEU A 10 -22.03 43.71 -16.04
N ASP A 11 -22.41 43.25 -17.23
CA ASP A 11 -22.49 44.13 -18.40
C ASP A 11 -23.52 45.25 -18.16
N LYS A 12 -24.67 44.87 -17.58
CA LYS A 12 -25.81 45.74 -17.28
C LYS A 12 -25.77 46.38 -15.90
N ASN A 13 -24.99 45.84 -14.97
CA ASN A 13 -24.90 46.28 -13.57
C ASN A 13 -23.45 46.43 -13.12
N GLU A 14 -23.11 47.44 -12.33
CA GLU A 14 -21.70 47.67 -11.97
C GLU A 14 -21.14 46.67 -10.93
N LEU A 15 -22.03 46.05 -10.14
CA LEU A 15 -21.66 45.28 -8.97
C LEU A 15 -22.64 44.12 -8.73
N ILE A 16 -22.11 42.93 -8.45
CA ILE A 16 -22.82 41.88 -7.74
C ILE A 16 -22.50 42.04 -6.27
N VAL A 17 -23.50 42.39 -5.47
CA VAL A 17 -23.31 42.72 -4.05
C VAL A 17 -22.98 41.45 -3.25
N ASP A 18 -23.75 40.37 -3.46
CA ASP A 18 -23.59 39.11 -2.75
C ASP A 18 -23.77 37.92 -3.71
N SER A 19 -22.72 37.11 -3.84
CA SER A 19 -22.72 35.92 -4.71
C SER A 19 -23.80 34.88 -4.39
N GLY A 20 -24.28 34.82 -3.15
CA GLY A 20 -25.31 33.89 -2.71
C GLY A 20 -26.71 34.34 -3.13
N GLU A 21 -27.03 35.62 -2.92
CA GLU A 21 -28.28 36.22 -3.40
C GLU A 21 -28.35 36.18 -4.93
N PHE A 22 -27.24 36.52 -5.58
CA PHE A 22 -27.13 36.43 -7.04
C PHE A 22 -27.34 35.00 -7.55
N ALA A 23 -26.78 33.99 -6.87
CA ALA A 23 -26.97 32.59 -7.24
C ALA A 23 -28.45 32.18 -7.21
N VAL A 24 -29.20 32.64 -6.21
CA VAL A 24 -30.65 32.43 -6.10
C VAL A 24 -31.40 33.15 -7.22
N GLU A 25 -31.05 34.41 -7.51
CA GLU A 25 -31.68 35.23 -8.56
C GLU A 25 -31.57 34.58 -9.95
N VAL A 26 -30.39 34.04 -10.27
CA VAL A 26 -30.13 33.42 -11.58
C VAL A 26 -30.45 31.91 -11.63
N GLY A 27 -30.86 31.31 -10.51
CA GLY A 27 -31.21 29.90 -10.42
C GLY A 27 -30.03 28.93 -10.62
N ILE A 28 -28.81 29.37 -10.28
CA ILE A 28 -27.57 28.56 -10.39
C ILE A 28 -27.07 28.24 -8.98
N SER A 29 -26.44 27.09 -8.77
CA SER A 29 -25.90 26.77 -7.44
C SER A 29 -24.82 27.77 -7.02
N HIS A 30 -24.79 28.12 -5.73
CA HIS A 30 -23.80 29.06 -5.19
C HIS A 30 -22.35 28.58 -5.41
N GLU A 31 -22.13 27.27 -5.36
CA GLU A 31 -20.82 26.67 -5.62
C GLU A 31 -20.34 26.90 -7.05
N GLU A 32 -21.23 26.76 -8.05
CA GLU A 32 -20.90 27.04 -9.45
C GLU A 32 -20.61 28.52 -9.70
N ILE A 33 -21.37 29.43 -9.08
CA ILE A 33 -21.12 30.87 -9.12
C ILE A 33 -19.75 31.20 -8.51
N VAL A 34 -19.43 30.66 -7.33
CA VAL A 34 -18.13 30.85 -6.67
C VAL A 34 -16.97 30.35 -7.53
N ASN A 35 -17.12 29.18 -8.15
CA ASN A 35 -16.08 28.61 -9.03
C ASN A 35 -15.88 29.46 -10.30
N ALA A 36 -16.97 29.97 -10.88
CA ALA A 36 -16.92 30.89 -12.01
C ALA A 36 -16.26 32.23 -11.64
N ILE A 37 -16.58 32.82 -10.48
CA ILE A 37 -15.94 34.04 -9.99
C ILE A 37 -14.42 33.83 -9.84
N LYS A 38 -13.98 32.70 -9.25
CA LYS A 38 -12.55 32.38 -9.11
C LYS A 38 -11.83 32.24 -10.46
N SER A 39 -12.48 31.58 -11.43
CA SER A 39 -11.97 31.47 -12.81
C SER A 39 -11.81 32.86 -13.44
N LEU A 40 -12.84 33.71 -13.33
CA LEU A 40 -12.86 35.07 -13.89
C LEU A 40 -11.87 36.03 -13.21
N MET A 41 -11.66 35.88 -11.90
CA MET A 41 -10.63 36.61 -11.14
C MET A 41 -9.23 36.24 -11.60
N TYR A 42 -8.96 34.95 -11.83
CA TYR A 42 -7.65 34.51 -12.33
C TYR A 42 -7.32 35.12 -13.70
N SER A 43 -8.33 35.26 -14.57
CA SER A 43 -8.19 35.96 -15.85
C SER A 43 -8.31 37.48 -15.76
N LYS A 44 -8.36 38.06 -14.55
CA LYS A 44 -8.52 39.51 -14.30
C LYS A 44 -9.76 40.14 -14.96
N SER A 45 -10.73 39.33 -15.36
CA SER A 45 -11.97 39.78 -15.99
C SER A 45 -12.95 40.36 -14.96
N VAL A 46 -12.87 39.91 -13.71
CA VAL A 46 -13.60 40.47 -12.57
C VAL A 46 -12.66 40.66 -11.40
N ASN A 47 -12.96 41.62 -10.53
CA ASN A 47 -12.36 41.75 -9.21
C ASN A 47 -13.40 41.34 -8.18
N ALA A 48 -13.03 40.47 -7.23
CA ALA A 48 -13.94 40.07 -6.17
C ALA A 48 -13.37 40.36 -4.77
N GLN A 49 -14.26 40.66 -3.84
CA GLN A 49 -13.95 40.84 -2.41
C GLN A 49 -14.65 39.75 -1.61
N ASP A 50 -13.94 39.16 -0.65
CA ASP A 50 -14.47 38.09 0.21
C ASP A 50 -15.61 38.62 1.10
N ILE A 51 -16.72 37.89 1.12
CA ILE A 51 -17.81 38.05 2.09
C ILE A 51 -17.81 36.83 3.01
N LYS A 52 -17.86 37.07 4.32
CA LYS A 52 -18.01 36.02 5.32
C LYS A 52 -19.26 36.29 6.14
N LYS A 53 -20.18 35.33 6.17
CA LYS A 53 -21.35 35.33 7.05
C LYS A 53 -21.19 34.21 8.05
N GLU A 54 -21.21 34.54 9.33
CA GLU A 54 -21.13 33.56 10.41
C GLU A 54 -22.54 33.19 10.87
N SER A 55 -22.83 31.90 10.95
CA SER A 55 -24.08 31.40 11.52
C SER A 55 -23.77 30.30 12.53
N CYS A 56 -24.41 30.36 13.69
CA CYS A 56 -24.33 29.31 14.70
C CYS A 56 -25.38 28.25 14.39
N LYS A 57 -24.97 26.99 14.31
CA LYS A 57 -25.89 25.85 14.21
C LYS A 57 -25.70 24.88 15.35
N LEU A 58 -26.80 24.31 15.82
CA LEU A 58 -26.80 23.25 16.83
C LEU A 58 -26.03 22.02 16.31
N THR A 59 -25.17 21.44 17.16
CA THR A 59 -24.63 20.10 16.94
C THR A 59 -25.72 19.05 17.18
N ASP A 60 -25.49 17.80 16.79
CA ASP A 60 -26.52 16.75 17.00
C ASP A 60 -26.81 16.51 18.50
N GLU A 61 -25.80 16.70 19.35
CA GLU A 61 -25.96 16.75 20.81
C GLU A 61 -26.78 17.98 21.25
N GLY A 62 -26.50 19.17 20.71
CA GLY A 62 -27.27 20.38 20.96
C GLY A 62 -28.74 20.27 20.54
N LYS A 63 -29.04 19.65 19.39
CA LYS A 63 -30.42 19.35 18.95
C LYS A 63 -31.14 18.41 19.92
N THR A 64 -30.43 17.41 20.42
CA THR A 64 -30.97 16.46 21.40
C THR A 64 -31.36 17.16 22.70
N TYR A 65 -30.51 18.07 23.19
CA TYR A 65 -30.79 18.83 24.41
C TYR A 65 -31.85 19.92 24.21
N ALA A 66 -31.93 20.55 23.03
CA ALA A 66 -33.03 21.45 22.70
C ALA A 66 -34.39 20.74 22.77
N ALA A 67 -34.46 19.47 22.32
CA ALA A 67 -35.69 18.67 22.35
C ALA A 67 -36.01 18.10 23.74
N LYS A 68 -35.01 17.48 24.41
CA LYS A 68 -35.22 16.68 25.63
C LYS A 68 -34.85 17.38 26.94
N GLY A 69 -34.25 18.57 26.87
CA GLY A 69 -33.66 19.28 28.01
C GLY A 69 -32.18 18.98 28.20
N SER A 70 -31.48 19.82 28.94
CA SER A 70 -30.06 19.66 29.25
C SER A 70 -29.82 18.49 30.21
N PRO A 71 -28.62 17.86 30.19
CA PRO A 71 -28.30 16.72 31.07
C PRO A 71 -28.51 17.01 32.56
N GLU A 72 -28.17 18.22 33.01
CA GLU A 72 -28.38 18.67 34.38
C GLU A 72 -29.86 18.79 34.75
N TYR A 73 -30.71 19.24 33.83
CA TYR A 73 -32.15 19.34 34.02
C TYR A 73 -32.80 17.95 34.03
N GLN A 74 -32.42 17.09 33.08
CA GLN A 74 -32.86 15.69 33.03
C GLN A 74 -32.49 14.94 34.32
N LEU A 75 -31.29 15.15 34.85
CA LEU A 75 -30.88 14.59 36.14
C LEU A 75 -31.75 15.08 37.30
N PHE A 76 -32.00 16.38 37.39
CA PHE A 76 -32.84 16.95 38.44
C PHE A 76 -34.27 16.39 38.40
N MET A 77 -34.87 16.31 37.21
CA MET A 77 -36.23 15.78 37.02
C MET A 77 -36.33 14.29 37.36
N ALA A 78 -35.26 13.52 37.16
CA ALA A 78 -35.22 12.09 37.47
C ALA A 78 -35.06 11.77 38.98
N ILE A 79 -34.63 12.73 39.81
CA ILE A 79 -34.56 12.60 41.27
C ILE A 79 -35.91 13.02 41.85
N PRO A 80 -36.66 12.18 42.55
CA PRO A 80 -37.90 12.58 43.22
C PRO A 80 -37.61 13.34 44.54
N PRO A 81 -38.59 14.06 45.12
CA PRO A 81 -38.40 14.82 46.36
C PRO A 81 -37.86 14.00 47.54
N GLU A 82 -38.27 12.74 47.65
CA GLU A 82 -37.85 11.76 48.65
C GLU A 82 -36.43 11.20 48.43
N GLY A 83 -35.80 11.52 47.29
CA GLY A 83 -34.49 11.02 46.90
C GLY A 83 -34.54 9.65 46.19
N ILE A 84 -33.45 9.31 45.52
CA ILE A 84 -33.32 8.06 44.74
C ILE A 84 -31.92 7.46 44.89
N THR A 85 -31.81 6.14 44.74
CA THR A 85 -30.50 5.48 44.74
C THR A 85 -29.70 5.82 43.48
N ILE A 86 -28.37 5.88 43.59
CA ILE A 86 -27.51 6.22 42.46
C ILE A 86 -27.62 5.20 41.31
N VAL A 87 -27.78 3.92 41.65
CA VAL A 87 -27.89 2.82 40.67
C VAL A 87 -29.17 2.96 39.83
N GLU A 88 -30.31 3.26 40.47
CA GLU A 88 -31.57 3.46 39.75
C GLU A 88 -31.55 4.74 38.91
N LEU A 89 -30.90 5.80 39.40
CA LEU A 89 -30.75 7.06 38.69
C LEU A 89 -29.89 6.90 37.42
N GLN A 90 -28.78 6.16 37.52
CA GLN A 90 -27.92 5.85 36.37
C GLN A 90 -28.65 4.99 35.33
N LYS A 91 -29.45 4.01 35.77
CA LYS A 91 -30.27 3.18 34.86
C LYS A 91 -31.34 3.98 34.11
N LYS A 92 -31.94 5.00 34.73
CA LYS A 92 -32.98 5.84 34.10
C LYS A 92 -32.43 6.81 33.05
N LEU A 93 -31.24 7.36 33.26
CA LEU A 93 -30.68 8.43 32.42
C LEU A 93 -29.65 7.92 31.39
N GLY A 94 -29.07 6.74 31.62
CA GLY A 94 -27.95 6.22 30.85
C GLY A 94 -26.62 6.89 31.23
N ASP A 95 -25.52 6.17 31.03
CA ASP A 95 -24.19 6.54 31.57
C ASP A 95 -23.69 7.92 31.15
N THR A 96 -23.97 8.33 29.91
CA THR A 96 -23.47 9.60 29.35
C THR A 96 -24.19 10.80 29.97
N ILE A 97 -25.53 10.78 30.00
CA ILE A 97 -26.35 11.85 30.58
C ILE A 97 -26.15 11.90 32.10
N PHE A 98 -26.06 10.74 32.76
CA PHE A 98 -25.80 10.65 34.19
C PHE A 98 -24.48 11.34 34.57
N LYS A 99 -23.38 11.01 33.89
CA LYS A 99 -22.06 11.58 34.21
C LYS A 99 -21.99 13.10 33.99
N ILE A 100 -22.48 13.58 32.84
CA ILE A 100 -22.47 15.01 32.49
C ILE A 100 -23.44 15.78 33.39
N GLY A 101 -24.64 15.25 33.58
CA GLY A 101 -25.67 15.83 34.43
C GLY A 101 -25.20 15.96 35.88
N CYS A 102 -24.52 14.94 36.44
CA CYS A 102 -24.02 15.01 37.83
C CYS A 102 -22.97 16.11 37.99
N GLN A 103 -22.05 16.25 37.02
CA GLN A 103 -21.03 17.27 37.06
C GLN A 103 -21.64 18.69 37.02
N GLN A 104 -22.59 18.92 36.12
CA GLN A 104 -23.15 20.25 35.88
C GLN A 104 -24.23 20.63 36.90
N ALA A 105 -25.08 19.70 37.33
CA ALA A 105 -26.07 19.94 38.39
C ALA A 105 -25.41 20.19 39.76
N ASN A 106 -24.28 19.54 40.04
CA ASN A 106 -23.50 19.82 41.26
C ASN A 106 -22.85 21.20 41.22
N LYS A 107 -22.32 21.60 40.05
CA LYS A 107 -21.77 22.97 39.83
C LYS A 107 -22.84 24.04 40.01
N ASN A 108 -24.06 23.78 39.54
CA ASN A 108 -25.22 24.66 39.70
C ASN A 108 -25.88 24.56 41.10
N LYS A 109 -25.39 23.66 41.97
CA LYS A 109 -25.91 23.38 43.32
C LYS A 109 -27.38 22.90 43.34
N TRP A 110 -27.86 22.28 42.27
CA TRP A 110 -29.25 21.80 42.14
C TRP A 110 -29.53 20.53 42.95
N VAL A 111 -28.52 19.67 43.08
CA VAL A 111 -28.65 18.33 43.69
C VAL A 111 -27.54 18.09 44.71
N LYS A 112 -27.79 17.19 45.65
CA LYS A 112 -26.80 16.67 46.61
C LYS A 112 -26.56 15.19 46.31
N MET A 113 -25.36 14.86 45.83
CA MET A 113 -24.94 13.49 45.55
C MET A 113 -24.24 12.90 46.78
N GLY A 114 -24.84 11.90 47.43
CA GLY A 114 -24.22 11.11 48.50
C GLY A 114 -23.41 9.92 47.97
N LYS A 115 -22.95 9.04 48.88
CA LYS A 115 -22.24 7.79 48.48
C LYS A 115 -23.18 6.73 47.89
N SER A 116 -24.45 6.72 48.29
CA SER A 116 -25.44 5.72 47.87
C SER A 116 -26.76 6.32 47.34
N GLN A 117 -27.09 7.54 47.72
CA GLN A 117 -28.34 8.22 47.36
C GLN A 117 -28.12 9.65 46.86
N ALA A 118 -29.02 10.12 46.00
CA ALA A 118 -29.08 11.49 45.49
C ALA A 118 -30.38 12.16 45.92
N SER A 119 -30.32 13.42 46.34
CA SER A 119 -31.49 14.24 46.71
C SER A 119 -31.45 15.61 46.06
N ARG A 120 -32.63 16.23 45.90
CA ARG A 120 -32.75 17.61 45.42
C ARG A 120 -32.29 18.60 46.50
N LYS A 121 -31.62 19.67 46.08
CA LYS A 121 -31.19 20.76 46.97
C LYS A 121 -32.06 22.01 46.83
N VAL A 122 -32.81 22.08 45.73
CA VAL A 122 -33.76 23.13 45.37
C VAL A 122 -35.05 22.46 44.90
N GLU A 123 -36.19 23.15 45.05
CA GLU A 123 -37.50 22.60 44.64
C GLU A 123 -37.74 22.74 43.14
N HIS A 124 -37.24 23.83 42.54
CA HIS A 124 -37.43 24.18 41.14
C HIS A 124 -36.12 24.60 40.47
N VAL A 125 -35.99 24.30 39.18
CA VAL A 125 -34.86 24.69 38.32
C VAL A 125 -35.39 25.03 36.92
N ASP A 126 -34.78 26.03 36.29
CA ASP A 126 -35.05 26.41 34.90
C ASP A 126 -33.95 25.88 33.99
N ASP A 127 -34.33 25.37 32.82
CA ASP A 127 -33.40 24.83 31.83
C ASP A 127 -32.89 25.89 30.86
N ASN A 128 -32.13 26.85 31.40
CA ASN A 128 -31.58 27.97 30.63
C ASN A 128 -30.78 27.51 29.39
N VAL A 129 -30.15 26.33 29.45
CA VAL A 129 -29.37 25.78 28.35
C VAL A 129 -30.27 25.33 27.23
N LYS A 130 -31.38 24.64 27.53
CA LYS A 130 -32.40 24.30 26.53
C LYS A 130 -32.97 25.57 25.89
N ASP A 131 -33.32 26.57 26.69
CA ASP A 131 -33.91 27.82 26.20
C ASP A 131 -32.94 28.54 25.24
N MET A 132 -31.65 28.62 25.58
CA MET A 132 -30.64 29.17 24.69
C MET A 132 -30.50 28.38 23.38
N LEU A 133 -30.55 27.04 23.43
CA LEU A 133 -30.44 26.21 22.23
C LEU A 133 -31.68 26.33 21.32
N VAL A 134 -32.88 26.43 21.90
CA VAL A 134 -34.13 26.68 21.16
C VAL A 134 -34.09 28.04 20.48
N ARG A 135 -33.66 29.09 21.19
CA ARG A 135 -33.52 30.44 20.62
C ARG A 135 -32.54 30.49 19.44
N ILE A 136 -31.42 29.75 19.52
CA ILE A 136 -30.49 29.60 18.38
C ILE A 136 -31.15 28.85 17.21
N ASN A 137 -31.96 27.83 17.49
CA ASN A 137 -32.68 27.08 16.46
C ASN A 137 -33.72 27.93 15.73
N ASP A 138 -34.35 28.86 16.45
CA ASP A 138 -35.36 29.79 15.94
C ASP A 138 -34.75 31.03 15.25
N GLY A 139 -33.41 31.11 15.21
CA GLY A 139 -32.67 32.17 14.50
C GLY A 139 -32.45 33.44 15.30
N GLU A 140 -32.68 33.43 16.62
CA GLU A 140 -32.41 34.59 17.48
C GLU A 140 -30.91 34.77 17.77
N THR A 141 -30.49 36.03 17.91
CA THR A 141 -29.12 36.39 18.33
C THR A 141 -28.99 36.36 19.84
N LEU A 142 -28.12 35.51 20.36
CA LEU A 142 -27.68 35.53 21.76
C LEU A 142 -26.47 36.46 21.94
N ASN A 143 -26.19 36.84 23.20
CA ASN A 143 -24.96 37.57 23.52
C ASN A 143 -23.71 36.67 23.36
N GLN A 144 -22.54 37.30 23.28
CA GLN A 144 -21.28 36.59 23.02
C GLN A 144 -20.89 35.61 24.14
N ASP A 145 -21.18 35.95 25.40
CA ASP A 145 -20.84 35.14 26.56
C ASP A 145 -21.60 33.80 26.58
N ASP A 146 -22.88 33.83 26.21
CA ASP A 146 -23.75 32.65 26.07
C ASP A 146 -23.30 31.76 24.91
N ILE A 147 -22.93 32.36 23.77
CA ILE A 147 -22.36 31.64 22.62
C ILE A 147 -21.07 30.93 23.03
N ASP A 148 -20.17 31.61 23.76
CA ASP A 148 -18.91 31.02 24.20
C ASP A 148 -19.12 29.91 25.24
N ALA A 149 -20.14 30.03 26.10
CA ALA A 149 -20.54 28.98 27.02
C ALA A 149 -21.02 27.72 26.28
N LEU A 150 -21.86 27.88 25.26
CA LEU A 150 -22.35 26.76 24.44
C LEU A 150 -21.25 26.15 23.55
N LYS A 151 -20.33 26.95 23.02
CA LYS A 151 -19.15 26.48 22.27
C LYS A 151 -18.21 25.64 23.14
N ARG A 152 -17.91 26.10 24.38
CA ARG A 152 -17.11 25.32 25.34
C ARG A 152 -17.73 23.96 25.65
N ARG A 153 -19.07 23.88 25.64
CA ARG A 153 -19.83 22.64 25.81
C ARG A 153 -20.03 21.85 24.51
N LYS A 154 -19.53 22.32 23.36
CA LYS A 154 -19.67 21.71 22.03
C LYS A 154 -21.14 21.50 21.59
N LEU A 155 -22.06 22.32 22.08
CA LEU A 155 -23.49 22.23 21.76
C LEU A 155 -23.87 22.99 20.49
N ILE A 156 -22.99 23.90 20.07
CA ILE A 156 -23.12 24.67 18.83
C ILE A 156 -21.82 24.62 18.03
N SER A 157 -21.96 24.76 16.73
CA SER A 157 -20.86 24.84 15.76
C SER A 157 -21.00 26.11 14.94
N LEU A 158 -19.86 26.76 14.66
CA LEU A 158 -19.81 27.93 13.80
C LEU A 158 -19.74 27.48 12.35
N GLN A 159 -20.78 27.76 11.56
CA GLN A 159 -20.72 27.62 10.11
C GLN A 159 -20.38 28.97 9.49
N ILE A 160 -19.21 29.02 8.87
CA ILE A 160 -18.76 30.17 8.10
C ILE A 160 -19.21 29.96 6.66
N TRP A 161 -20.21 30.74 6.24
CA TRP A 161 -20.54 30.86 4.84
C TRP A 161 -19.58 31.86 4.18
N LYS A 162 -19.04 31.49 3.02
CA LYS A 162 -18.09 32.30 2.25
C LYS A 162 -18.67 32.61 0.88
N GLY A 163 -18.77 33.88 0.56
CA GLY A 163 -19.18 34.37 -0.75
C GLY A 163 -18.27 35.49 -1.24
N TYR A 164 -18.70 36.16 -2.30
CA TYR A 164 -17.97 37.25 -2.92
C TYR A 164 -18.90 38.40 -3.29
N SER A 165 -18.40 39.63 -3.16
CA SER A 165 -18.88 40.79 -3.91
C SER A 165 -18.02 40.93 -5.16
N VAL A 166 -18.61 41.16 -6.33
CA VAL A 166 -17.90 41.07 -7.62
C VAL A 166 -18.14 42.30 -8.48
N LYS A 167 -17.07 42.90 -9.00
CA LYS A 167 -17.10 44.04 -9.93
C LYS A 167 -16.27 43.76 -11.18
N LYS A 168 -16.43 44.59 -12.23
CA LYS A 168 -15.60 44.50 -13.45
C LYS A 168 -14.11 44.60 -13.12
N GLY A 169 -13.31 43.71 -13.71
CA GLY A 169 -11.86 43.71 -13.64
C GLY A 169 -11.23 44.51 -14.79
N PRO A 170 -9.91 44.72 -14.79
CA PRO A 170 -9.22 45.46 -15.84
C PRO A 170 -9.33 44.80 -17.22
N ASP A 171 -9.44 43.47 -17.28
CA ASP A 171 -9.56 42.70 -18.52
C ASP A 171 -11.00 42.19 -18.74
N TYR A 172 -11.99 42.99 -18.31
CA TYR A 172 -13.40 42.65 -18.48
C TYR A 172 -13.80 42.63 -19.96
N ALA A 173 -14.43 41.54 -20.39
CA ALA A 173 -15.03 41.41 -21.71
C ALA A 173 -16.30 40.56 -21.61
N LEU A 174 -17.31 40.87 -22.43
CA LEU A 174 -18.59 40.15 -22.46
C LEU A 174 -18.43 38.67 -22.83
N LYS A 175 -17.38 38.36 -23.61
CA LYS A 175 -17.02 36.98 -23.99
C LYS A 175 -15.51 36.81 -23.87
N ARG A 176 -15.08 35.82 -23.09
CA ARG A 176 -13.66 35.55 -22.86
C ARG A 176 -13.00 34.94 -24.09
N THR A 177 -11.88 35.51 -24.51
CA THR A 177 -10.97 34.87 -25.47
C THR A 177 -10.18 33.77 -24.76
N LYS A 178 -10.37 32.51 -25.16
CA LYS A 178 -9.60 31.38 -24.59
C LYS A 178 -8.19 31.39 -25.18
N ARG A 179 -7.18 31.58 -24.33
CA ARG A 179 -5.77 31.40 -24.69
C ARG A 179 -5.43 29.92 -24.79
N THR A 180 -4.63 29.55 -25.78
CA THR A 180 -4.17 28.18 -26.00
C THR A 180 -3.05 27.85 -25.01
N THR A 181 -3.15 26.72 -24.30
CA THR A 181 -2.16 26.33 -23.28
C THR A 181 -0.85 25.83 -23.87
N ASP A 182 -0.95 24.99 -24.91
CA ASP A 182 0.20 24.32 -25.51
C ASP A 182 0.15 24.42 -27.03
N LEU A 183 1.32 24.51 -27.66
CA LEU A 183 1.44 24.33 -29.10
C LEU A 183 1.28 22.83 -29.40
N THR A 184 0.32 22.48 -30.26
CA THR A 184 0.08 21.09 -30.63
C THR A 184 0.61 20.80 -32.03
N ARG A 185 0.74 19.52 -32.36
CA ARG A 185 1.16 19.08 -33.70
C ARG A 185 0.22 19.62 -34.78
N GLU A 186 -1.08 19.69 -34.50
CA GLU A 186 -2.11 20.18 -35.42
C GLU A 186 -1.96 21.70 -35.68
N HIS A 187 -1.62 22.49 -34.67
CA HIS A 187 -1.31 23.92 -34.83
C HIS A 187 -0.10 24.13 -35.75
N MET A 188 0.93 23.29 -35.63
CA MET A 188 2.10 23.35 -36.51
C MET A 188 1.78 22.91 -37.94
N GLN A 189 1.01 21.83 -38.12
CA GLN A 189 0.69 21.28 -39.44
C GLN A 189 -0.28 22.15 -40.24
N SER A 190 -1.22 22.82 -39.57
CA SER A 190 -2.21 23.70 -40.22
C SER A 190 -1.67 25.10 -40.52
N GLY A 191 -0.48 25.46 -40.02
CA GLY A 191 0.10 26.80 -40.16
C GLY A 191 -0.60 27.89 -39.35
N ASN A 192 -1.69 27.58 -38.64
CA ASN A 192 -2.49 28.55 -37.87
C ASN A 192 -1.90 28.85 -36.48
N TRP A 193 -0.59 28.71 -36.30
CA TRP A 193 0.09 28.98 -35.03
C TRP A 193 0.49 30.46 -34.87
N ASP A 194 0.64 31.19 -35.98
CA ASP A 194 1.09 32.59 -36.04
C ASP A 194 0.09 33.58 -35.39
N GLY A 195 -1.19 33.21 -35.28
CA GLY A 195 -2.25 34.01 -34.63
C GLY A 195 -2.69 33.54 -33.25
N LEU A 196 -2.08 32.48 -32.69
CA LEU A 196 -2.52 31.92 -31.40
C LEU A 196 -2.01 32.74 -30.22
N GLN A 197 -2.92 33.19 -29.37
CA GLN A 197 -2.55 33.74 -28.05
C GLN A 197 -2.26 32.59 -27.09
N LEU A 198 -0.98 32.30 -26.88
CA LEU A 198 -0.52 31.30 -25.92
C LEU A 198 -0.63 31.83 -24.48
N LYS A 199 -0.86 30.91 -23.55
CA LYS A 199 -0.78 31.21 -22.12
C LYS A 199 0.69 31.31 -21.70
N ASP A 200 1.04 32.32 -20.90
CA ASP A 200 2.39 32.45 -20.36
C ASP A 200 2.77 31.22 -19.52
N TYR A 201 3.95 30.66 -19.79
CA TYR A 201 4.49 29.54 -19.03
C TYR A 201 5.09 30.04 -17.72
N ASN A 202 4.71 29.41 -16.60
CA ASN A 202 5.21 29.81 -15.29
C ASN A 202 6.61 29.24 -15.04
N PHE A 203 7.65 29.98 -15.41
CA PHE A 203 9.05 29.61 -15.16
C PHE A 203 9.46 29.60 -13.68
N LEU A 204 8.63 30.13 -12.78
CA LEU A 204 8.86 30.07 -11.34
C LEU A 204 8.36 28.76 -10.71
N ALA A 205 7.55 27.98 -11.44
CA ALA A 205 7.12 26.67 -10.98
C ALA A 205 8.24 25.66 -11.15
N LYS A 206 8.40 24.77 -10.16
CA LYS A 206 9.25 23.58 -10.33
C LYS A 206 8.64 22.72 -11.43
N GLY A 207 9.47 22.34 -12.41
CA GLY A 207 9.07 21.41 -13.45
C GLY A 207 8.64 20.06 -12.87
N LEU A 208 7.98 19.25 -13.68
CA LEU A 208 7.66 17.88 -13.27
C LEU A 208 8.96 17.13 -12.98
N PRO A 209 9.11 16.53 -11.79
CA PRO A 209 10.25 15.67 -11.52
C PRO A 209 10.24 14.52 -12.54
N VAL A 210 11.43 14.17 -13.04
CA VAL A 210 11.59 13.13 -14.06
C VAL A 210 11.01 11.83 -13.52
N GLN A 211 9.84 11.42 -14.03
CA GLN A 211 9.21 10.17 -13.61
C GLN A 211 10.02 9.00 -14.16
N GLY A 212 10.52 8.12 -13.28
CA GLY A 212 11.15 6.85 -13.69
C GLY A 212 12.67 6.72 -13.50
N GLY A 213 13.35 7.67 -12.87
CA GLY A 213 14.77 7.49 -12.52
C GLY A 213 14.95 6.51 -11.36
N GLY A 214 15.77 5.46 -11.54
CA GLY A 214 16.16 4.58 -10.44
C GLY A 214 16.98 5.32 -9.37
N HIS A 215 16.89 4.87 -8.12
CA HIS A 215 17.64 5.46 -7.02
C HIS A 215 18.52 4.41 -6.33
N LEU A 216 19.81 4.71 -6.18
CA LEU A 216 20.72 3.91 -5.34
C LEU A 216 20.52 4.27 -3.87
N HIS A 217 20.51 3.24 -3.01
CA HIS A 217 20.41 3.41 -1.57
C HIS A 217 21.56 4.28 -1.03
N PRO A 218 21.32 5.30 -0.17
CA PRO A 218 22.37 6.18 0.34
C PRO A 218 23.54 5.43 0.99
N LEU A 219 23.25 4.42 1.83
CA LEU A 219 24.26 3.56 2.43
C LEU A 219 25.13 2.82 1.39
N ASN A 220 24.55 2.39 0.27
CA ASN A 220 25.30 1.73 -0.81
C ASN A 220 26.16 2.72 -1.60
N LYS A 221 25.72 3.98 -1.75
CA LYS A 221 26.56 5.03 -2.36
C LYS A 221 27.81 5.28 -1.52
N VAL A 222 27.66 5.36 -0.20
CA VAL A 222 28.79 5.53 0.72
C VAL A 222 29.68 4.27 0.73
N LYS A 223 29.08 3.07 0.68
CA LYS A 223 29.83 1.81 0.54
C LYS A 223 30.74 1.83 -0.70
N GLN A 224 30.16 2.18 -1.86
CA GLN A 224 30.91 2.28 -3.12
C GLN A 224 32.03 3.32 -3.06
N GLN A 225 31.80 4.46 -2.40
CA GLN A 225 32.85 5.45 -2.17
C GLN A 225 33.98 4.90 -1.31
N MET A 226 33.67 4.19 -0.21
CA MET A 226 34.68 3.55 0.63
C MET A 226 35.45 2.45 -0.11
N GLU A 227 34.76 1.61 -0.88
CA GLU A 227 35.38 0.59 -1.74
C GLU A 227 36.36 1.22 -2.74
N MET A 228 35.97 2.35 -3.37
CA MET A 228 36.84 3.10 -4.27
C MET A 228 38.07 3.67 -3.55
N ILE A 229 37.92 4.15 -2.32
CA ILE A 229 39.05 4.65 -1.51
C ILE A 229 40.02 3.50 -1.20
N PHE A 230 39.51 2.36 -0.73
CA PHE A 230 40.34 1.17 -0.49
C PHE A 230 41.08 0.72 -1.75
N GLY A 231 40.38 0.61 -2.89
CA GLY A 231 41.00 0.25 -4.17
C GLY A 231 42.07 1.24 -4.61
N ASN A 232 41.84 2.55 -4.47
CA ASN A 232 42.82 3.59 -4.79
C ASN A 232 44.04 3.59 -3.86
N MET A 233 43.91 3.02 -2.66
CA MET A 233 45.00 2.82 -1.71
C MET A 233 45.71 1.46 -1.90
N GLY A 234 45.30 0.67 -2.89
CA GLY A 234 45.90 -0.63 -3.21
C GLY A 234 45.42 -1.80 -2.37
N PHE A 235 44.29 -1.66 -1.66
CA PHE A 235 43.68 -2.74 -0.90
C PHE A 235 42.86 -3.66 -1.81
N GLU A 236 42.89 -4.96 -1.52
CA GLU A 236 42.07 -5.98 -2.18
C GLU A 236 40.83 -6.31 -1.34
N GLU A 237 39.67 -6.48 -1.99
CA GLU A 237 38.43 -6.83 -1.29
C GLU A 237 38.43 -8.31 -0.86
N MET A 238 38.22 -8.53 0.43
CA MET A 238 38.12 -9.88 0.99
C MET A 238 36.69 -10.44 0.82
N PRO A 239 36.52 -11.73 0.45
CA PRO A 239 35.20 -12.33 0.35
C PRO A 239 34.53 -12.46 1.73
N THR A 240 33.35 -11.83 1.88
CA THR A 240 32.59 -11.78 3.14
C THR A 240 31.20 -12.43 3.01
N ASN A 241 31.01 -13.32 2.04
CA ASN A 241 29.74 -14.01 1.74
C ASN A 241 29.34 -15.09 2.77
N GLN A 242 29.70 -14.91 4.04
CA GLN A 242 29.40 -15.79 5.16
C GLN A 242 28.86 -14.97 6.33
N TYR A 243 27.57 -15.13 6.63
CA TYR A 243 26.94 -14.52 7.82
C TYR A 243 27.07 -15.40 9.06
N VAL A 244 27.04 -16.71 8.86
CA VAL A 244 27.21 -17.70 9.92
C VAL A 244 28.67 -18.12 9.96
N VAL A 245 29.27 -18.04 11.14
CA VAL A 245 30.65 -18.43 11.41
C VAL A 245 30.72 -19.23 12.70
N SER A 246 31.75 -20.06 12.85
CA SER A 246 31.98 -20.75 14.12
C SER A 246 32.49 -19.78 15.19
N SER A 247 32.19 -20.06 16.45
CA SER A 247 32.77 -19.34 17.60
C SER A 247 34.30 -19.40 17.60
N LEU A 248 34.89 -20.48 17.07
CA LEU A 248 36.31 -20.59 16.85
C LEU A 248 36.80 -19.41 15.99
N GLU A 249 36.21 -19.21 14.82
CA GLU A 249 36.63 -18.17 13.87
C GLU A 249 36.25 -16.76 14.35
N ASN A 250 35.10 -16.61 15.01
CA ASN A 250 34.58 -15.31 15.44
C ASN A 250 35.23 -14.79 16.73
N PHE A 251 35.78 -15.67 17.57
CA PHE A 251 36.31 -15.30 18.88
C PHE A 251 37.64 -15.96 19.23
N ASP A 252 37.72 -17.30 19.22
CA ASP A 252 38.90 -18.00 19.73
C ASP A 252 40.15 -17.74 18.87
N ALA A 253 39.99 -17.68 17.54
CA ALA A 253 41.03 -17.33 16.58
C ALA A 253 41.53 -15.89 16.74
N LEU A 254 40.68 -15.00 17.27
CA LEU A 254 41.00 -13.61 17.62
C LEU A 254 41.59 -13.50 19.03
N PHE A 255 42.03 -14.61 19.62
CA PHE A 255 42.51 -14.67 20.99
C PHE A 255 41.52 -14.05 22.00
N THR A 256 40.21 -14.13 21.73
CA THR A 256 39.18 -13.66 22.65
C THR A 256 38.78 -14.80 23.57
N ALA A 257 39.03 -14.64 24.87
CA ALA A 257 38.78 -15.67 25.88
C ALA A 257 37.31 -16.17 25.88
N GLN A 258 37.08 -17.45 26.22
CA GLN A 258 35.74 -18.05 26.18
C GLN A 258 34.76 -17.46 27.19
N GLN A 259 35.27 -16.93 28.30
CA GLN A 259 34.52 -16.23 29.35
C GLN A 259 34.30 -14.74 29.05
N HIS A 260 34.69 -14.25 27.86
CA HIS A 260 34.55 -12.84 27.53
C HIS A 260 33.05 -12.48 27.35
N PRO A 261 32.56 -11.37 27.94
CA PRO A 261 31.13 -11.04 27.94
C PRO A 261 30.54 -10.88 26.53
N ALA A 262 31.34 -10.44 25.55
CA ALA A 262 30.90 -10.40 24.15
C ALA A 262 30.46 -11.77 23.57
N ARG A 263 30.74 -12.89 24.24
CA ARG A 263 30.31 -14.24 23.87
C ARG A 263 29.02 -14.67 24.58
N ASP A 264 28.43 -13.83 25.40
CA ASP A 264 27.18 -14.11 26.10
C ASP A 264 25.97 -14.02 25.15
N LEU A 265 24.91 -14.76 25.49
CA LEU A 265 23.64 -14.79 24.73
C LEU A 265 22.96 -13.42 24.61
N GLN A 266 23.27 -12.48 25.50
CA GLN A 266 22.70 -11.14 25.48
C GLN A 266 23.32 -10.28 24.37
N ASP A 267 24.58 -10.54 24.01
CA ASP A 267 25.36 -9.72 23.08
C ASP A 267 25.54 -10.39 21.71
N THR A 268 25.50 -11.73 21.65
CA THR A 268 25.74 -12.50 20.42
C THR A 268 24.56 -13.41 20.07
N PHE A 269 24.16 -13.38 18.80
CA PHE A 269 23.16 -14.30 18.26
C PHE A 269 23.78 -15.66 17.93
N PHE A 270 23.59 -16.63 18.83
CA PHE A 270 23.90 -18.03 18.59
C PHE A 270 22.82 -18.71 17.74
N LEU A 271 23.23 -19.60 16.84
CA LEU A 271 22.29 -20.33 16.00
C LEU A 271 21.66 -21.49 16.77
N LYS A 272 20.35 -21.68 16.58
CA LYS A 272 19.64 -22.90 16.97
C LYS A 272 19.84 -24.01 15.94
N VAL A 273 19.83 -23.67 14.65
CA VAL A 273 20.05 -24.60 13.53
C VAL A 273 20.77 -23.86 12.39
N PRO A 274 21.94 -24.35 11.91
CA PRO A 274 22.78 -25.37 12.55
C PRO A 274 23.45 -24.79 13.81
N SER A 275 23.26 -25.41 14.97
CA SER A 275 23.84 -24.92 16.23
C SER A 275 25.35 -25.11 16.35
N THR A 276 25.92 -26.08 15.63
CA THR A 276 27.35 -26.37 15.61
C THR A 276 27.88 -26.48 14.19
N THR A 277 29.16 -26.14 14.01
CA THR A 277 29.86 -26.34 12.75
C THR A 277 30.19 -27.82 12.53
N LYS A 278 30.16 -28.26 11.27
CA LYS A 278 30.38 -29.67 10.91
C LYS A 278 31.86 -30.08 10.99
N THR A 279 32.77 -29.17 10.65
CA THR A 279 34.20 -29.46 10.53
C THR A 279 35.02 -28.26 10.97
N LEU A 280 36.05 -28.50 11.78
CA LEU A 280 37.08 -27.52 12.15
C LEU A 280 38.47 -28.08 11.86
N PRO A 281 39.44 -27.27 11.40
CA PRO A 281 40.80 -27.73 11.14
C PRO A 281 41.48 -28.18 12.43
N LYS A 282 41.69 -29.48 12.61
CA LYS A 282 42.14 -30.09 13.88
C LYS A 282 43.45 -29.49 14.38
N ASP A 283 44.44 -29.36 13.48
CA ASP A 283 45.77 -28.86 13.83
C ASP A 283 45.74 -27.39 14.26
N TYR A 284 44.89 -26.58 13.61
CA TYR A 284 44.74 -25.18 13.96
C TYR A 284 44.02 -25.01 15.31
N VAL A 285 42.94 -25.78 15.53
CA VAL A 285 42.22 -25.79 16.82
C VAL A 285 43.16 -26.13 17.97
N GLU A 286 44.06 -27.10 17.79
CA GLU A 286 45.00 -27.49 18.84
C GLU A 286 46.03 -26.38 19.14
N ARG A 287 46.51 -25.66 18.12
CA ARG A 287 47.39 -24.50 18.31
C ARG A 287 46.69 -23.35 19.02
N VAL A 288 45.44 -23.06 18.65
CA VAL A 288 44.60 -22.05 19.32
C VAL A 288 44.37 -22.46 20.78
N LYS A 289 43.94 -23.70 21.04
CA LYS A 289 43.75 -24.24 22.39
C LYS A 289 45.01 -24.04 23.23
N ARG A 290 46.17 -24.51 22.75
CA ARG A 290 47.45 -24.39 23.47
C ARG A 290 47.78 -22.93 23.81
N MET A 291 47.60 -22.03 22.85
CA MET A 291 47.86 -20.60 23.04
C MET A 291 46.94 -19.98 24.09
N HIS A 292 45.66 -20.36 24.12
CA HIS A 292 44.69 -19.90 25.13
C HIS A 292 44.97 -20.45 26.53
N GLU A 293 45.27 -21.74 26.67
CA GLU A 293 45.44 -22.38 27.98
C GLU A 293 46.82 -22.07 28.58
N SER A 294 47.88 -22.40 27.83
CA SER A 294 49.26 -22.41 28.32
C SER A 294 50.13 -21.27 27.77
N GLY A 295 49.64 -20.54 26.76
CA GLY A 295 50.42 -19.53 26.07
C GLY A 295 51.47 -20.12 25.13
N GLY A 296 52.48 -19.32 24.81
CA GLY A 296 53.53 -19.62 23.84
C GLY A 296 54.21 -18.35 23.35
N HIS A 297 55.47 -18.46 22.90
CA HIS A 297 56.21 -17.35 22.28
C HIS A 297 56.21 -16.04 23.12
N GLY A 298 56.43 -16.16 24.43
CA GLY A 298 56.45 -15.03 25.37
C GLY A 298 55.10 -14.68 25.99
N SER A 299 53.98 -15.19 25.47
CA SER A 299 52.67 -15.06 26.09
C SER A 299 52.42 -16.13 27.17
N ARG A 300 51.70 -15.75 28.22
CA ARG A 300 51.28 -16.67 29.30
C ARG A 300 49.94 -17.35 29.03
N GLY A 301 49.27 -17.02 27.93
CA GLY A 301 47.89 -17.40 27.68
C GLY A 301 46.92 -16.81 28.71
N TYR A 302 45.68 -17.26 28.67
CA TYR A 302 44.64 -16.87 29.62
C TYR A 302 44.57 -17.77 30.85
N ARG A 303 45.25 -18.94 30.85
CA ARG A 303 45.33 -19.86 32.00
C ARG A 303 43.97 -20.33 32.50
N TYR A 304 43.11 -20.72 31.57
CA TYR A 304 41.84 -21.39 31.82
C TYR A 304 41.76 -22.68 30.99
N GLU A 305 40.76 -23.52 31.25
CA GLU A 305 40.48 -24.72 30.45
C GLU A 305 39.67 -24.36 29.20
N TRP A 306 40.25 -24.53 28.02
CA TRP A 306 39.62 -24.19 26.74
C TRP A 306 38.72 -25.34 26.27
N LYS A 307 37.44 -25.04 26.04
CA LYS A 307 36.42 -26.04 25.68
C LYS A 307 36.18 -26.06 24.17
N ARG A 308 36.31 -27.23 23.55
CA ARG A 308 36.10 -27.40 22.09
C ARG A 308 34.64 -27.21 21.69
N GLU A 309 33.73 -27.55 22.59
CA GLU A 309 32.29 -27.47 22.40
C GLU A 309 31.86 -26.01 22.21
N GLU A 310 32.45 -25.09 22.99
CA GLU A 310 32.20 -23.65 22.90
C GLU A 310 32.67 -23.07 21.56
N ALA A 311 33.83 -23.50 21.08
CA ALA A 311 34.39 -23.09 19.80
C ALA A 311 33.60 -23.64 18.59
N SER A 312 32.88 -24.74 18.78
CA SER A 312 32.10 -25.39 17.73
C SER A 312 30.71 -24.76 17.52
N LYS A 313 30.23 -23.93 18.47
CA LYS A 313 28.94 -23.25 18.34
C LYS A 313 28.94 -22.28 17.15
N ASN A 314 27.87 -22.24 16.39
CA ASN A 314 27.71 -21.27 15.30
C ASN A 314 27.07 -19.99 15.82
N VAL A 315 27.57 -18.86 15.35
CA VAL A 315 27.05 -17.52 15.64
C VAL A 315 26.80 -16.75 14.34
N LEU A 316 25.89 -15.77 14.39
CA LEU A 316 25.92 -14.71 13.40
C LEU A 316 27.15 -13.85 13.68
N ARG A 317 27.96 -13.60 12.65
CA ARG A 317 29.22 -12.86 12.80
C ARG A 317 28.95 -11.52 13.50
N THR A 318 29.75 -11.21 14.52
CA THR A 318 29.57 -9.99 15.32
C THR A 318 30.41 -8.83 14.80
N ASN A 319 31.46 -9.14 14.03
CA ASN A 319 32.35 -8.19 13.41
C ASN A 319 32.94 -8.79 12.12
N THR A 320 33.60 -7.96 11.32
CA THR A 320 34.33 -8.39 10.12
C THR A 320 35.77 -8.81 10.42
N THR A 321 36.28 -8.59 11.64
CA THR A 321 37.64 -8.96 12.06
C THR A 321 37.89 -10.47 11.95
N ALA A 322 36.86 -11.29 12.15
CA ALA A 322 36.91 -12.73 11.90
C ALA A 322 37.25 -13.08 10.43
N VAL A 323 36.81 -12.25 9.48
CA VAL A 323 37.17 -12.39 8.05
C VAL A 323 38.58 -11.87 7.80
N SER A 324 38.95 -10.74 8.42
CA SER A 324 40.31 -10.20 8.35
C SER A 324 41.35 -11.22 8.83
N VAL A 325 41.07 -11.96 9.91
CA VAL A 325 41.91 -13.05 10.41
C VAL A 325 42.20 -14.14 9.36
N LYS A 326 41.25 -14.46 8.48
CA LYS A 326 41.47 -15.45 7.41
C LYS A 326 42.40 -14.93 6.30
N MET A 327 42.61 -13.63 6.22
CA MET A 327 43.09 -12.94 5.02
C MET A 327 44.30 -12.02 5.28
N LEU A 328 44.66 -11.76 6.53
CA LEU A 328 45.57 -10.67 6.85
C LEU A 328 47.06 -11.03 6.69
N ARG A 329 47.66 -10.41 5.66
CA ARG A 329 49.10 -10.18 5.47
C ARG A 329 49.32 -8.68 5.22
N ALA A 330 50.23 -8.08 6.00
CA ALA A 330 50.93 -6.80 5.85
C ALA A 330 50.15 -5.45 5.83
N LEU A 331 50.55 -4.54 6.74
CA LEU A 331 51.20 -3.22 6.52
C LEU A 331 51.15 -2.41 7.83
N ALA A 332 51.92 -1.32 7.97
CA ALA A 332 52.12 -0.57 9.23
C ALA A 332 51.44 0.82 9.21
N ALA A 333 50.91 1.27 10.36
CA ALA A 333 50.02 2.43 10.47
C ALA A 333 50.61 3.62 11.25
N LYS A 334 50.61 4.76 10.55
CA LYS A 334 49.96 6.01 10.97
C LYS A 334 49.54 6.81 9.72
N GLY A 335 50.42 6.84 8.71
CA GLY A 335 50.14 7.48 7.41
C GLY A 335 48.98 6.84 6.63
N VAL A 336 48.74 5.54 6.80
CA VAL A 336 47.60 4.85 6.15
C VAL A 336 46.25 5.36 6.69
N LEU A 337 46.13 5.58 8.00
CA LEU A 337 44.90 6.09 8.59
C LEU A 337 44.68 7.56 8.23
N GLU A 338 45.73 8.38 8.28
CA GLU A 338 45.68 9.78 7.85
C GLU A 338 45.29 9.91 6.37
N ASP A 339 45.87 9.09 5.47
CA ASP A 339 45.50 9.07 4.04
C ASP A 339 44.04 8.62 3.85
N PHE A 340 43.63 7.53 4.49
CA PHE A 340 42.25 7.00 4.39
C PHE A 340 41.20 8.04 4.82
N PHE A 341 41.35 8.62 6.00
CA PHE A 341 40.37 9.58 6.53
C PHE A 341 40.45 10.94 5.83
N SER A 342 41.61 11.37 5.34
CA SER A 342 41.71 12.59 4.51
C SER A 342 40.89 12.47 3.22
N ARG A 343 40.88 11.29 2.58
CA ARG A 343 40.06 10.99 1.39
C ARG A 343 38.56 10.93 1.70
N LEU A 344 38.20 10.69 2.96
CA LEU A 344 36.82 10.81 3.47
C LEU A 344 36.47 12.24 3.90
N GLY A 345 37.37 13.21 3.74
CA GLY A 345 37.16 14.61 4.11
C GLY A 345 37.42 14.93 5.58
N MET A 346 38.15 14.07 6.29
CA MET A 346 38.55 14.25 7.70
C MET A 346 40.07 14.36 7.79
N SER A 347 40.60 15.57 7.65
CA SER A 347 42.05 15.84 7.68
C SER A 347 42.63 15.93 9.10
N GLU A 348 41.80 16.22 10.11
CA GLU A 348 42.24 16.33 11.50
C GLU A 348 41.90 15.08 12.30
N LEU A 349 42.94 14.31 12.65
CA LEU A 349 42.82 13.09 13.44
C LEU A 349 43.49 13.19 14.81
N ARG A 350 42.89 12.53 15.79
CA ARG A 350 43.45 12.24 17.11
C ARG A 350 43.31 10.76 17.42
N PHE A 351 44.27 10.24 18.19
CA PHE A 351 44.30 8.83 18.56
C PHE A 351 44.27 8.72 20.07
N LYS A 352 43.42 7.83 20.59
CA LYS A 352 43.29 7.56 22.02
C LYS A 352 43.60 6.08 22.28
N PRO A 353 44.51 5.74 23.21
CA PRO A 353 44.77 4.36 23.59
C PRO A 353 43.48 3.66 24.00
N ALA A 354 43.29 2.44 23.51
CA ALA A 354 42.11 1.64 23.74
C ALA A 354 42.49 0.20 24.08
N TYR A 355 41.50 -0.64 24.37
CA TYR A 355 41.69 -2.07 24.60
C TYR A 355 40.83 -2.86 23.62
N ASN A 356 41.48 -3.74 22.85
CA ASN A 356 40.83 -4.80 22.10
C ASN A 356 41.52 -6.13 22.45
N PRO A 357 40.78 -7.23 22.67
CA PRO A 357 41.40 -8.52 23.00
C PRO A 357 42.40 -9.03 21.95
N CYS A 358 42.16 -8.73 20.67
CA CYS A 358 42.94 -9.24 19.55
C CYS A 358 44.11 -8.34 19.12
N THR A 359 44.24 -7.11 19.65
CA THR A 359 45.27 -6.16 19.22
C THR A 359 46.05 -5.53 20.37
N GLU A 360 47.37 -5.41 20.21
CA GLU A 360 48.27 -4.72 21.12
C GLU A 360 49.45 -4.12 20.33
N PRO A 361 49.62 -2.78 20.28
CA PRO A 361 48.76 -1.75 20.88
C PRO A 361 47.43 -1.58 20.14
N SER A 362 46.45 -0.96 20.82
CA SER A 362 45.12 -0.60 20.28
C SER A 362 44.84 0.88 20.44
N MET A 363 44.14 1.49 19.48
CA MET A 363 43.75 2.89 19.52
C MET A 363 42.39 3.18 18.86
N GLU A 364 41.58 3.99 19.54
CA GLU A 364 40.41 4.66 18.96
C GLU A 364 40.86 5.85 18.11
N ILE A 365 40.16 6.08 17.00
CA ILE A 365 40.42 7.14 16.03
C ILE A 365 39.32 8.18 16.15
N PHE A 366 39.71 9.42 16.38
CA PHE A 366 38.83 10.58 16.47
C PHE A 366 39.08 11.53 15.31
N GLY A 367 38.03 11.95 14.62
CA GLY A 367 38.07 13.00 13.59
C GLY A 367 37.39 14.27 14.08
N TYR A 368 37.92 15.45 13.73
CA TYR A 368 37.21 16.71 13.96
C TYR A 368 36.14 16.91 12.88
N HIS A 369 34.90 17.18 13.28
CA HIS A 369 33.81 17.41 12.35
C HIS A 369 33.40 18.88 12.34
N GLU A 370 33.70 19.61 11.26
CA GLU A 370 33.46 21.05 11.09
C GLU A 370 32.00 21.46 11.36
N GLY A 371 31.03 20.70 10.82
CA GLY A 371 29.60 21.02 11.00
C GLY A 371 29.09 20.85 12.43
N LEU A 372 29.74 20.00 13.24
CA LEU A 372 29.34 19.71 14.63
C LEU A 372 30.29 20.38 15.63
N LYS A 373 31.37 20.98 15.15
CA LYS A 373 32.44 21.65 15.91
C LYS A 373 32.99 20.81 17.07
N LYS A 374 33.06 19.49 16.90
CA LYS A 374 33.50 18.54 17.95
C LYS A 374 34.29 17.38 17.40
N TRP A 375 35.12 16.79 18.27
CA TRP A 375 35.79 15.52 18.02
C TRP A 375 34.78 14.38 18.14
N ILE A 376 34.73 13.53 17.12
CA ILE A 376 33.86 12.35 17.07
C ILE A 376 34.70 11.10 16.87
N GLU A 377 34.31 10.00 17.49
CA GLU A 377 34.92 8.70 17.26
C GLU A 377 34.48 8.18 15.88
N VAL A 378 35.46 7.99 14.99
CA VAL A 378 35.25 7.62 13.59
C VAL A 378 35.70 6.21 13.26
N GLY A 379 36.46 5.57 14.16
CA GLY A 379 36.88 4.18 13.99
C GLY A 379 37.72 3.67 15.16
N ASN A 380 38.08 2.40 15.09
CA ASN A 380 38.96 1.73 16.04
C ASN A 380 40.03 0.96 15.26
N SER A 381 41.23 0.81 15.84
CA SER A 381 42.36 0.17 15.19
C SER A 381 43.32 -0.47 16.18
N GLY A 382 44.22 -1.31 15.69
CA GLY A 382 45.30 -1.86 16.47
C GLY A 382 46.21 -2.78 15.65
N MET A 383 47.28 -3.23 16.28
CA MET A 383 48.19 -4.24 15.72
C MET A 383 47.81 -5.61 16.27
N LEU A 384 47.57 -6.59 15.40
CA LEU A 384 47.19 -7.94 15.81
C LEU A 384 48.26 -8.54 16.72
N ARG A 385 47.80 -9.13 17.81
CA ARG A 385 48.63 -9.78 18.81
C ARG A 385 49.39 -10.98 18.22
N PRO A 386 50.63 -11.28 18.66
CA PRO A 386 51.33 -12.50 18.29
C PRO A 386 50.54 -13.77 18.61
N GLU A 387 49.73 -13.76 19.68
CA GLU A 387 48.86 -14.88 20.05
C GLU A 387 47.74 -15.16 19.04
N VAL A 388 47.44 -14.20 18.15
CA VAL A 388 46.55 -14.38 17.00
C VAL A 388 47.33 -14.94 15.81
N LEU A 389 48.47 -14.31 15.46
CA LEU A 389 49.20 -14.59 14.23
C LEU A 389 49.99 -15.91 14.28
N LEU A 390 50.69 -16.20 15.37
CA LEU A 390 51.59 -17.36 15.46
C LEU A 390 50.85 -18.70 15.36
N PRO A 391 49.68 -18.91 16.02
CA PRO A 391 48.90 -20.12 15.81
C PRO A 391 48.41 -20.31 14.36
N MET A 392 48.33 -19.25 13.57
CA MET A 392 47.97 -19.34 12.14
C MET A 392 49.16 -19.77 11.27
N GLY A 393 50.39 -19.73 11.80
CA GLY A 393 51.61 -20.12 11.11
C GLY A 393 52.39 -18.95 10.51
N PHE A 394 52.10 -17.71 10.93
CA PHE A 394 52.91 -16.56 10.53
C PHE A 394 54.31 -16.59 11.19
N PRO A 395 55.34 -16.12 10.48
CA PRO A 395 56.66 -15.87 11.08
C PRO A 395 56.62 -14.80 12.19
N GLU A 396 57.54 -14.88 13.15
CA GLU A 396 57.61 -13.94 14.29
C GLU A 396 57.96 -12.49 13.88
N ASP A 397 58.59 -12.30 12.72
CA ASP A 397 58.95 -11.00 12.17
C ASP A 397 57.80 -10.32 11.38
N VAL A 398 56.65 -10.98 11.26
CA VAL A 398 55.47 -10.43 10.56
C VAL A 398 54.50 -9.80 11.56
N GLY A 399 54.37 -8.47 11.48
CA GLY A 399 53.32 -7.70 12.15
C GLY A 399 52.17 -7.36 11.21
N VAL A 400 50.95 -7.33 11.72
CA VAL A 400 49.76 -6.94 10.94
C VAL A 400 48.93 -5.91 11.70
N ILE A 401 48.59 -4.80 11.05
CA ILE A 401 47.63 -3.82 11.57
C ILE A 401 46.23 -4.12 11.02
N ALA A 402 45.22 -3.66 11.75
CA ALA A 402 43.86 -3.60 11.27
C ALA A 402 43.16 -2.34 11.82
N TRP A 403 42.20 -1.83 11.06
CA TRP A 403 41.26 -0.83 11.55
C TRP A 403 39.86 -1.12 11.02
N GLY A 404 38.86 -0.56 11.69
CA GLY A 404 37.47 -0.73 11.34
C GLY A 404 36.64 0.49 11.73
N LEU A 405 35.59 0.73 10.96
CA LEU A 405 34.57 1.73 11.22
C LEU A 405 33.20 1.22 10.74
N SER A 406 32.13 1.76 11.33
CA SER A 406 30.77 1.50 10.83
C SER A 406 30.54 2.25 9.51
N LEU A 407 29.73 1.69 8.62
CA LEU A 407 29.28 2.39 7.42
C LEU A 407 28.14 3.39 7.73
N GLU A 408 27.37 3.09 8.76
CA GLU A 408 26.17 3.81 9.17
C GLU A 408 26.49 5.23 9.66
N ARG A 409 27.48 5.36 10.56
CA ARG A 409 27.81 6.65 11.21
C ARG A 409 28.30 7.71 10.20
N PRO A 410 29.24 7.43 9.27
CA PRO A 410 29.61 8.38 8.22
C PRO A 410 28.44 8.74 7.30
N THR A 411 27.58 7.79 6.97
CA THR A 411 26.40 8.02 6.11
C THR A 411 25.42 8.98 6.80
N MET A 412 25.15 8.78 8.08
CA MET A 412 24.28 9.66 8.86
C MET A 412 24.81 11.10 8.91
N ILE A 413 26.12 11.26 9.11
CA ILE A 413 26.76 12.56 9.14
C ILE A 413 26.70 13.24 7.77
N LEU A 414 27.05 12.52 6.69
CA LEU A 414 27.11 13.06 5.34
C LEU A 414 25.75 13.54 4.83
N TYR A 415 24.67 12.85 5.21
CA TYR A 415 23.31 13.15 4.78
C TYR A 415 22.48 13.92 5.81
N GLY A 416 23.05 14.27 6.98
CA GLY A 416 22.34 15.00 8.04
C GLY A 416 21.17 14.22 8.64
N ILE A 417 21.37 12.92 8.90
CA ILE A 417 20.36 12.00 9.41
C ILE A 417 20.65 11.68 10.88
N ASP A 418 19.67 11.91 11.75
CA ASP A 418 19.82 11.70 13.19
C ASP A 418 19.61 10.24 13.62
N ASN A 419 18.84 9.46 12.85
CA ASN A 419 18.53 8.06 13.16
C ASN A 419 18.73 7.17 11.94
N ILE A 420 19.66 6.21 12.03
CA ILE A 420 19.95 5.28 10.91
C ILE A 420 18.71 4.51 10.44
N ARG A 421 17.74 4.26 11.32
CA ARG A 421 16.51 3.52 11.01
C ARG A 421 15.60 4.24 10.03
N ASP A 422 15.84 5.54 9.79
CA ASP A 422 15.11 6.34 8.81
C ASP A 422 15.56 6.05 7.38
N ILE A 423 16.73 5.43 7.21
CA ILE A 423 17.24 5.00 5.90
C ILE A 423 17.56 3.51 5.83
N PHE A 424 17.81 2.84 6.96
CA PHE A 424 18.20 1.44 7.01
C PHE A 424 17.09 0.57 7.61
N GLY A 425 16.77 -0.53 6.92
CA GLY A 425 15.72 -1.47 7.30
C GLY A 425 14.32 -1.04 6.87
N HIS A 426 13.32 -1.84 7.23
CA HIS A 426 11.95 -1.65 6.78
C HIS A 426 11.34 -0.30 7.17
N LYS A 427 11.71 0.26 8.32
CA LYS A 427 11.10 1.51 8.81
C LYS A 427 11.54 2.74 8.02
N GLY A 428 12.75 2.76 7.47
CA GLY A 428 13.20 3.82 6.55
C GLY A 428 12.51 3.77 5.19
N LEU A 429 11.90 2.63 4.86
CA LEU A 429 11.07 2.42 3.69
C LEU A 429 9.59 2.75 3.93
N LYS A 430 9.22 3.33 5.09
CA LYS A 430 7.81 3.69 5.41
C LYS A 430 7.17 4.69 4.45
N ASN A 431 7.96 5.37 3.61
CA ASN A 431 7.46 6.22 2.52
C ASN A 431 7.59 5.58 1.13
N SER A 432 7.89 4.28 1.04
CA SER A 432 8.09 3.60 -0.25
C SER A 432 7.43 2.23 -0.26
N VAL A 433 6.49 2.08 -1.19
CA VAL A 433 5.98 0.88 -1.89
C VAL A 433 6.84 -0.38 -1.77
N MET A 434 8.16 -0.24 -1.78
CA MET A 434 9.14 -1.32 -1.68
C MET A 434 9.03 -2.13 -0.38
N LEU A 435 8.52 -1.56 0.72
CA LEU A 435 8.33 -2.31 1.95
C LEU A 435 7.16 -3.30 1.87
N ALA A 436 6.05 -2.93 1.23
CA ALA A 436 4.95 -3.87 1.00
C ALA A 436 5.44 -5.05 0.14
N ILE A 437 6.24 -4.76 -0.89
CA ILE A 437 6.85 -5.79 -1.76
C ILE A 437 7.88 -6.64 -1.01
N LEU A 438 8.65 -6.08 -0.07
CA LEU A 438 9.68 -6.82 0.66
C LEU A 438 9.11 -7.63 1.83
N LEU A 439 8.10 -7.11 2.54
CA LEU A 439 7.35 -7.87 3.54
C LEU A 439 6.60 -9.03 2.87
N ASP A 440 6.04 -8.81 1.68
CA ASP A 440 5.42 -9.87 0.87
C ASP A 440 6.41 -10.98 0.48
N LYS A 441 7.67 -10.62 0.16
CA LYS A 441 8.77 -11.57 -0.09
C LYS A 441 9.25 -12.30 1.17
N ILE A 442 9.20 -11.66 2.33
CA ILE A 442 9.60 -12.26 3.62
C ILE A 442 8.47 -13.16 4.16
N GLU A 443 7.21 -12.76 4.07
CA GLU A 443 6.04 -13.62 4.35
C GLU A 443 6.02 -14.82 3.40
N HIS A 444 6.37 -14.61 2.12
CA HIS A 444 6.62 -15.71 1.18
C HIS A 444 7.67 -16.69 1.73
N ALA A 445 8.82 -16.24 2.21
CA ALA A 445 9.85 -17.14 2.73
C ALA A 445 9.41 -17.94 3.98
N THR A 446 8.41 -17.47 4.74
CA THR A 446 7.91 -18.14 5.95
C THR A 446 6.62 -18.94 5.76
N GLU A 447 5.81 -18.69 4.72
CA GLU A 447 4.58 -19.46 4.44
C GLU A 447 4.69 -20.44 3.24
N SER A 448 5.78 -20.43 2.48
CA SER A 448 5.93 -21.17 1.21
C SER A 448 6.87 -22.38 1.23
N SER A 449 6.75 -23.29 2.20
CA SER A 449 7.45 -24.58 2.03
C SER A 449 6.87 -25.43 0.89
N ASN A 450 5.59 -25.21 0.52
CA ASN A 450 4.83 -26.11 -0.37
C ASN A 450 4.26 -25.45 -1.64
N VAL A 451 4.61 -24.19 -1.96
CA VAL A 451 4.08 -23.48 -3.13
C VAL A 451 5.19 -22.82 -3.93
N LYS A 452 5.25 -23.13 -5.22
CA LYS A 452 6.14 -22.49 -6.19
C LYS A 452 5.41 -21.34 -6.86
N TYR A 453 5.90 -20.11 -6.66
CA TYR A 453 5.44 -18.91 -7.34
C TYR A 453 6.43 -18.48 -8.42
N GLU A 454 5.96 -18.21 -9.63
CA GLU A 454 6.79 -17.75 -10.75
C GLU A 454 6.12 -16.58 -11.49
N GLU A 455 6.94 -15.63 -11.91
CA GLU A 455 6.54 -14.46 -12.70
C GLU A 455 7.15 -14.55 -14.10
N GLU A 456 6.33 -14.34 -15.12
CA GLU A 456 6.71 -14.37 -16.53
C GLU A 456 6.07 -13.16 -17.26
N PHE A 457 6.57 -12.85 -18.44
CA PHE A 457 5.93 -11.89 -19.34
C PHE A 457 5.59 -12.57 -20.66
N PHE A 458 4.34 -12.38 -21.09
CA PHE A 458 3.83 -12.80 -22.38
C PHE A 458 3.74 -11.56 -23.29
N THR A 459 4.33 -11.62 -24.49
CA THR A 459 4.19 -10.52 -25.46
C THR A 459 3.11 -10.90 -26.46
N ASN A 460 2.05 -10.09 -26.54
CA ASN A 460 0.94 -10.38 -27.44
C ASN A 460 1.29 -10.08 -28.91
N SER A 461 0.37 -10.40 -29.82
CA SER A 461 0.52 -10.17 -31.27
C SER A 461 0.75 -8.70 -31.66
N LYS A 462 0.44 -7.74 -30.78
CA LYS A 462 0.61 -6.30 -30.99
C LYS A 462 1.92 -5.76 -30.41
N GLY A 463 2.75 -6.62 -29.81
CA GLY A 463 4.00 -6.24 -29.16
C GLY A 463 3.83 -5.65 -27.76
N VAL A 464 2.64 -5.75 -27.16
CA VAL A 464 2.37 -5.31 -25.79
C VAL A 464 2.87 -6.39 -24.82
N LYS A 465 3.65 -5.98 -23.82
CA LYS A 465 4.20 -6.90 -22.82
C LYS A 465 3.22 -7.04 -21.65
N LEU A 466 2.65 -8.22 -21.50
CA LEU A 466 1.66 -8.55 -20.48
C LEU A 466 2.31 -9.37 -19.37
N PHE A 467 2.11 -8.94 -18.12
CA PHE A 467 2.58 -9.67 -16.95
C PHE A 467 1.71 -10.90 -16.70
N THR A 468 2.37 -12.00 -16.36
CA THR A 468 1.74 -13.27 -16.03
C THR A 468 2.38 -13.85 -14.79
N CYS A 469 1.63 -14.60 -14.01
CA CYS A 469 2.18 -15.31 -12.86
C CYS A 469 1.47 -16.65 -12.64
N ARG A 470 2.17 -17.56 -11.96
CA ARG A 470 1.63 -18.87 -11.60
C ARG A 470 1.99 -19.27 -10.18
N TRP A 471 1.07 -19.98 -9.54
CA TRP A 471 1.29 -20.65 -8.27
C TRP A 471 1.01 -22.14 -8.43
N ILE A 472 2.00 -22.97 -8.11
CA ILE A 472 1.96 -24.42 -8.31
C ILE A 472 2.27 -25.11 -6.98
N PRO A 473 1.48 -26.10 -6.54
CA PRO A 473 1.82 -26.90 -5.36
C PRO A 473 3.10 -27.70 -5.61
N THR A 474 4.02 -27.74 -4.65
CA THR A 474 5.30 -28.48 -4.79
C THR A 474 5.26 -29.87 -4.16
N ASP A 475 4.25 -30.15 -3.35
CA ASP A 475 4.06 -31.41 -2.63
C ASP A 475 3.18 -32.42 -3.38
N CYS A 476 2.43 -31.97 -4.39
CA CYS A 476 1.56 -32.81 -5.21
C CYS A 476 1.43 -32.28 -6.64
N GLU A 477 1.04 -33.16 -7.57
CA GLU A 477 0.62 -32.69 -8.89
C GLU A 477 -0.73 -31.95 -8.82
N PRO A 478 -0.89 -30.83 -9.56
CA PRO A 478 -2.17 -30.16 -9.70
C PRO A 478 -3.30 -31.12 -10.14
N LYS A 479 -4.42 -31.08 -9.42
CA LYS A 479 -5.64 -31.84 -9.76
C LYS A 479 -6.39 -31.24 -10.96
N ALA A 480 -6.34 -29.91 -11.07
CA ALA A 480 -6.90 -29.11 -12.15
C ALA A 480 -6.08 -27.82 -12.26
N ILE A 481 -6.25 -27.10 -13.38
CA ILE A 481 -5.69 -25.78 -13.58
C ILE A 481 -6.79 -24.73 -13.51
N VAL A 482 -6.55 -23.66 -12.77
CA VAL A 482 -7.47 -22.54 -12.57
C VAL A 482 -6.84 -21.27 -13.14
N PHE A 483 -7.56 -20.62 -14.04
CA PHE A 483 -7.15 -19.37 -14.67
C PHE A 483 -7.86 -18.18 -14.01
N LEU A 484 -7.11 -17.35 -13.29
CA LEU A 484 -7.64 -16.17 -12.61
C LEU A 484 -7.72 -14.98 -13.57
N ASN A 485 -8.89 -14.35 -13.61
CA ASN A 485 -9.18 -13.13 -14.35
C ASN A 485 -9.56 -12.04 -13.35
N HIS A 486 -8.74 -11.01 -13.24
CA HIS A 486 -8.92 -9.94 -12.26
C HIS A 486 -10.02 -8.95 -12.66
N GLY A 487 -10.58 -8.25 -11.66
CA GLY A 487 -11.55 -7.17 -11.86
C GLY A 487 -10.92 -5.89 -12.43
N TYR A 488 -11.76 -4.96 -12.87
CA TYR A 488 -11.30 -3.63 -13.32
C TYR A 488 -10.54 -2.94 -12.18
N ALA A 489 -9.45 -2.25 -12.51
CA ALA A 489 -8.59 -1.55 -11.57
C ALA A 489 -7.75 -2.40 -10.60
N MET A 490 -7.84 -3.73 -10.70
CA MET A 490 -7.08 -4.69 -9.87
C MET A 490 -5.95 -5.37 -10.67
N GLU A 491 -5.17 -6.23 -10.03
CA GLU A 491 -4.07 -7.00 -10.65
C GLU A 491 -3.85 -8.37 -9.99
N CYS A 492 -3.17 -9.29 -10.68
CA CYS A 492 -3.10 -10.69 -10.26
C CYS A 492 -2.05 -10.99 -9.19
N SER A 493 -0.89 -10.33 -9.19
CA SER A 493 0.27 -10.74 -8.36
C SER A 493 0.10 -10.47 -6.88
N PHE A 494 -0.59 -9.38 -6.50
CA PHE A 494 -0.77 -8.99 -5.11
C PHE A 494 -2.24 -9.08 -4.69
N SER A 495 -3.17 -8.43 -5.40
CA SER A 495 -4.57 -8.32 -4.98
C SER A 495 -5.32 -9.64 -5.07
N MET A 496 -5.01 -10.49 -6.05
CA MET A 496 -5.57 -11.84 -6.15
C MET A 496 -4.71 -12.93 -5.49
N LYS A 497 -3.60 -12.58 -4.83
CA LYS A 497 -2.70 -13.55 -4.19
C LYS A 497 -3.43 -14.39 -3.14
N GLY A 498 -4.27 -13.75 -2.33
CA GLY A 498 -5.07 -14.45 -1.31
C GLY A 498 -6.02 -15.51 -1.90
N ALA A 499 -6.57 -15.25 -3.08
CA ALA A 499 -7.38 -16.20 -3.84
C ALA A 499 -6.54 -17.34 -4.42
N ALA A 500 -5.41 -17.01 -5.05
CA ALA A 500 -4.49 -17.99 -5.63
C ALA A 500 -3.96 -18.97 -4.57
N MET A 501 -3.51 -18.47 -3.42
CA MET A 501 -2.98 -19.30 -2.33
C MET A 501 -4.01 -20.28 -1.78
N ARG A 502 -5.29 -19.90 -1.68
CA ARG A 502 -6.37 -20.79 -1.23
C ARG A 502 -6.61 -21.94 -2.21
N LEU A 503 -6.61 -21.65 -3.51
CA LEU A 503 -6.77 -22.65 -4.55
C LEU A 503 -5.57 -23.61 -4.60
N VAL A 504 -4.36 -23.10 -4.47
CA VAL A 504 -3.14 -23.93 -4.49
C VAL A 504 -3.09 -24.84 -3.28
N LYS A 505 -3.44 -24.33 -2.08
CA LYS A 505 -3.55 -25.14 -0.86
C LYS A 505 -4.62 -26.24 -0.99
N ALA A 506 -5.61 -26.08 -1.87
CA ALA A 506 -6.59 -27.13 -2.19
C ALA A 506 -6.08 -28.16 -3.24
N GLY A 507 -4.89 -27.94 -3.81
CA GLY A 507 -4.23 -28.82 -4.78
C GLY A 507 -4.44 -28.43 -6.25
N PHE A 508 -4.77 -27.18 -6.54
CA PHE A 508 -4.93 -26.67 -7.90
C PHE A 508 -3.69 -25.91 -8.39
N GLY A 509 -3.38 -26.02 -9.68
CA GLY A 509 -2.39 -25.15 -10.32
C GLY A 509 -3.06 -23.85 -10.75
N VAL A 510 -2.53 -22.70 -10.37
CA VAL A 510 -3.16 -21.41 -10.62
C VAL A 510 -2.31 -20.58 -11.56
N TYR A 511 -2.94 -20.02 -12.59
CA TYR A 511 -2.31 -19.17 -13.59
C TYR A 511 -3.12 -17.89 -13.75
N ALA A 512 -2.43 -16.75 -13.90
CA ALA A 512 -3.07 -15.45 -14.02
C ALA A 512 -2.32 -14.53 -14.99
N ILE A 513 -3.05 -13.57 -15.54
CA ILE A 513 -2.53 -12.54 -16.44
C ILE A 513 -3.08 -11.18 -16.01
N ASP A 514 -2.22 -10.16 -16.00
CA ASP A 514 -2.63 -8.77 -15.92
C ASP A 514 -3.05 -8.28 -17.30
N ASN A 515 -4.26 -7.73 -17.41
CA ASN A 515 -4.75 -7.13 -18.64
C ASN A 515 -3.93 -5.89 -19.04
N GLU A 516 -3.92 -5.53 -20.32
CA GLU A 516 -3.31 -4.27 -20.78
C GLU A 516 -3.86 -3.08 -19.95
N GLY A 517 -2.96 -2.18 -19.54
CA GLY A 517 -3.29 -1.02 -18.72
C GLY A 517 -3.60 -1.36 -17.26
N HIS A 518 -3.31 -2.56 -16.79
CA HIS A 518 -3.49 -2.98 -15.39
C HIS A 518 -2.23 -3.62 -14.82
N GLY A 519 -2.04 -3.52 -13.51
CA GLY A 519 -0.98 -4.20 -12.80
C GLY A 519 0.42 -3.89 -13.34
N LYS A 520 1.18 -4.95 -13.63
CA LYS A 520 2.53 -4.89 -14.19
C LYS A 520 2.56 -4.97 -15.73
N SER A 521 1.41 -5.09 -16.39
CA SER A 521 1.30 -5.10 -17.85
C SER A 521 1.51 -3.70 -18.45
N ASP A 522 2.02 -3.66 -19.67
CA ASP A 522 2.12 -2.44 -20.46
C ASP A 522 0.74 -1.80 -20.70
N GLY A 523 0.74 -0.52 -21.06
CA GLY A 523 -0.47 0.24 -21.38
C GLY A 523 -0.74 1.39 -20.41
N ILE A 524 -1.77 2.17 -20.73
CA ILE A 524 -2.16 3.32 -19.90
C ILE A 524 -2.97 2.79 -18.70
N GLN A 525 -2.51 3.06 -17.47
CA GLN A 525 -3.18 2.61 -16.24
C GLN A 525 -4.69 2.96 -16.22
N GLY A 526 -5.54 1.92 -16.08
CA GLY A 526 -7.01 1.99 -16.10
C GLY A 526 -7.62 2.25 -17.48
N PHE A 527 -6.86 2.09 -18.57
CA PHE A 527 -7.33 2.31 -19.94
C PHE A 527 -7.51 0.98 -20.67
N ILE A 528 -8.72 0.74 -21.18
CA ILE A 528 -9.03 -0.37 -22.06
C ILE A 528 -9.41 0.25 -23.41
N SER A 529 -8.57 0.05 -24.42
CA SER A 529 -8.80 0.54 -25.78
C SER A 529 -9.90 -0.26 -26.48
N CYS A 530 -9.83 -1.58 -26.35
CA CYS A 530 -10.79 -2.55 -26.85
C CYS A 530 -10.90 -3.73 -25.88
N PHE A 531 -12.12 -4.11 -25.49
CA PHE A 531 -12.31 -5.23 -24.56
C PHE A 531 -11.97 -6.59 -25.19
N ASP A 532 -12.24 -6.77 -26.49
CA ASP A 532 -12.00 -8.05 -27.18
C ASP A 532 -10.50 -8.37 -27.29
N ASP A 533 -9.63 -7.35 -27.31
CA ASP A 533 -8.17 -7.55 -27.26
C ASP A 533 -7.75 -8.23 -25.95
N LEU A 534 -8.34 -7.83 -24.82
CA LEU A 534 -8.05 -8.45 -23.51
C LEU A 534 -8.49 -9.92 -23.45
N VAL A 535 -9.62 -10.23 -24.11
CA VAL A 535 -10.13 -11.61 -24.22
C VAL A 535 -9.22 -12.45 -25.10
N GLU A 536 -8.76 -11.90 -26.24
CA GLU A 536 -7.85 -12.59 -27.14
C GLU A 536 -6.50 -12.86 -26.47
N ASP A 537 -5.93 -11.87 -25.78
CA ASP A 537 -4.65 -11.99 -25.08
C ASP A 537 -4.72 -13.05 -23.96
N SER A 538 -5.77 -13.01 -23.15
CA SER A 538 -6.03 -14.04 -22.13
C SER A 538 -6.25 -15.42 -22.74
N SER A 539 -7.00 -15.50 -23.85
CA SER A 539 -7.25 -16.76 -24.58
C SER A 539 -5.95 -17.37 -25.10
N GLN A 540 -5.09 -16.56 -25.73
CA GLN A 540 -3.78 -16.99 -26.25
C GLN A 540 -2.88 -17.50 -25.12
N PHE A 541 -2.73 -16.72 -24.06
CA PHE A 541 -1.90 -17.10 -22.92
C PHE A 541 -2.43 -18.38 -22.25
N PHE A 542 -3.71 -18.44 -21.86
CA PHE A 542 -4.27 -19.60 -21.18
C PHE A 542 -4.25 -20.86 -22.04
N THR A 543 -4.50 -20.74 -23.35
CA THR A 543 -4.38 -21.89 -24.26
C THR A 543 -2.95 -22.38 -24.32
N SER A 544 -1.95 -21.49 -24.40
CA SER A 544 -0.54 -21.87 -24.39
C SER A 544 -0.12 -22.58 -23.08
N VAL A 545 -0.72 -22.20 -21.95
CA VAL A 545 -0.52 -22.88 -20.66
C VAL A 545 -1.10 -24.29 -20.69
N CYS A 546 -2.29 -24.48 -21.26
CA CYS A 546 -2.92 -25.80 -21.42
C CYS A 546 -2.11 -26.75 -22.32
N GLU A 547 -1.34 -26.21 -23.26
CA GLU A 547 -0.52 -27.00 -24.19
C GLU A 547 0.79 -27.52 -23.58
N ARG A 548 1.22 -26.96 -22.44
CA ARG A 548 2.42 -27.43 -21.71
C ARG A 548 2.21 -28.87 -21.24
N GLU A 549 3.25 -29.71 -21.35
CA GLU A 549 3.16 -31.16 -21.04
C GLU A 549 2.61 -31.42 -19.63
N GLU A 550 3.01 -30.62 -18.64
CA GLU A 550 2.57 -30.75 -17.25
C GLU A 550 1.07 -30.47 -17.03
N ASN A 551 0.43 -29.75 -17.96
CA ASN A 551 -0.96 -29.32 -17.85
C ASN A 551 -1.90 -30.12 -18.78
N LYS A 552 -1.36 -31.00 -19.62
CA LYS A 552 -2.17 -31.82 -20.53
C LYS A 552 -3.15 -32.68 -19.75
N ASN A 553 -4.36 -32.80 -20.28
CA ASN A 553 -5.48 -33.58 -19.73
C ASN A 553 -6.02 -33.10 -18.37
N LYS A 554 -5.51 -32.00 -17.80
CA LYS A 554 -6.07 -31.38 -16.59
C LYS A 554 -7.35 -30.62 -16.93
N LEU A 555 -8.30 -30.55 -15.99
CA LEU A 555 -9.49 -29.71 -16.15
C LEU A 555 -9.10 -28.23 -16.21
N ARG A 556 -9.69 -27.51 -17.16
CA ARG A 556 -9.46 -26.10 -17.47
C ARG A 556 -10.57 -25.25 -16.87
N ILE A 557 -10.34 -24.74 -15.67
CA ILE A 557 -11.33 -23.93 -14.93
C ILE A 557 -11.00 -22.44 -15.09
N LEU A 558 -11.97 -21.66 -15.54
CA LEU A 558 -11.88 -20.19 -15.55
C LEU A 558 -12.45 -19.65 -14.24
N LEU A 559 -11.79 -18.69 -13.60
CA LEU A 559 -12.32 -17.97 -12.45
C LEU A 559 -12.17 -16.47 -12.67
N GLY A 560 -13.25 -15.72 -12.48
CA GLY A 560 -13.22 -14.27 -12.64
C GLY A 560 -14.16 -13.54 -11.70
N GLU A 561 -13.68 -12.42 -11.16
CA GLU A 561 -14.46 -11.52 -10.30
C GLU A 561 -14.80 -10.22 -11.05
N SER A 562 -16.05 -9.75 -10.98
CA SER A 562 -16.46 -8.47 -11.58
C SER A 562 -16.23 -8.42 -13.10
N MET A 563 -15.42 -7.46 -13.60
CA MET A 563 -14.92 -7.44 -14.99
C MET A 563 -14.26 -8.77 -15.40
N GLY A 564 -13.54 -9.43 -14.49
CA GLY A 564 -12.97 -10.74 -14.72
C GLY A 564 -14.05 -11.80 -14.98
N GLY A 565 -15.22 -11.69 -14.35
CA GLY A 565 -16.38 -12.52 -14.67
C GLY A 565 -16.90 -12.30 -16.10
N ALA A 566 -16.87 -11.05 -16.59
CA ALA A 566 -17.16 -10.76 -18.00
C ALA A 566 -16.13 -11.41 -18.93
N MET A 567 -14.84 -11.39 -18.55
CA MET A 567 -13.79 -12.09 -19.31
C MET A 567 -14.05 -13.59 -19.38
N VAL A 568 -14.42 -14.24 -18.27
CA VAL A 568 -14.76 -15.67 -18.27
C VAL A 568 -15.90 -15.99 -19.25
N LEU A 569 -16.97 -15.19 -19.24
CA LEU A 569 -18.09 -15.37 -20.17
C LEU A 569 -17.70 -15.15 -21.63
N ARG A 570 -16.80 -14.20 -21.91
CA ARG A 570 -16.29 -13.92 -23.26
C ARG A 570 -15.31 -15.00 -23.74
N LEU A 571 -14.40 -15.46 -22.89
CA LEU A 571 -13.49 -16.58 -23.17
C LEU A 571 -14.27 -17.87 -23.48
N HIS A 572 -15.33 -18.14 -22.72
CA HIS A 572 -16.26 -19.22 -23.02
C HIS A 572 -16.87 -19.07 -24.41
N ARG A 573 -17.47 -17.92 -24.71
CA ARG A 573 -18.11 -17.70 -26.01
C ARG A 573 -17.13 -17.74 -27.19
N MET A 574 -15.87 -17.36 -26.98
CA MET A 574 -14.81 -17.48 -27.97
C MET A 574 -14.43 -18.94 -28.23
N LYS A 575 -14.44 -19.81 -27.21
CA LYS A 575 -14.16 -21.24 -27.32
C LYS A 575 -15.16 -22.10 -26.50
N PRO A 576 -16.40 -22.29 -26.99
CA PRO A 576 -17.50 -22.84 -26.18
C PRO A 576 -17.29 -24.25 -25.61
N ASP A 577 -16.49 -25.07 -26.30
CA ASP A 577 -16.24 -26.46 -25.92
C ASP A 577 -14.83 -26.66 -25.30
N PHE A 578 -14.05 -25.60 -25.15
CA PHE A 578 -12.66 -25.69 -24.68
C PHE A 578 -12.52 -25.57 -23.16
N TRP A 579 -13.48 -24.99 -22.45
CA TRP A 579 -13.36 -24.80 -21.00
C TRP A 579 -14.21 -25.81 -20.26
N ASP A 580 -13.69 -26.36 -19.16
CA ASP A 580 -14.37 -27.43 -18.41
C ASP A 580 -15.28 -26.89 -17.30
N GLY A 581 -15.08 -25.64 -16.90
CA GLY A 581 -15.97 -24.95 -15.97
C GLY A 581 -15.61 -23.48 -15.73
N GLY A 582 -16.57 -22.72 -15.20
CA GLY A 582 -16.41 -21.31 -14.87
C GLY A 582 -16.86 -20.98 -13.44
N VAL A 583 -16.00 -20.34 -12.67
CA VAL A 583 -16.31 -19.77 -11.35
C VAL A 583 -16.48 -18.27 -11.52
N LEU A 584 -17.70 -17.79 -11.39
CA LEU A 584 -18.10 -16.41 -11.62
C LEU A 584 -18.39 -15.75 -10.28
N VAL A 585 -17.55 -14.81 -9.86
CA VAL A 585 -17.73 -14.09 -8.60
C VAL A 585 -18.21 -12.68 -8.89
N ALA A 586 -19.38 -12.31 -8.37
CA ALA A 586 -20.01 -11.01 -8.62
C ALA A 586 -19.87 -10.53 -10.10
N PRO A 587 -20.22 -11.37 -11.10
CA PRO A 587 -19.83 -11.14 -12.49
C PRO A 587 -20.53 -9.94 -13.12
N MET A 588 -19.77 -9.13 -13.85
CA MET A 588 -20.30 -8.07 -14.70
C MET A 588 -20.95 -8.66 -15.97
N CYS A 589 -22.26 -8.88 -15.96
CA CYS A 589 -22.99 -9.46 -17.10
C CYS A 589 -24.31 -8.77 -17.48
N LYS A 590 -24.72 -7.74 -16.73
CA LYS A 590 -25.83 -6.82 -17.05
C LYS A 590 -25.61 -5.49 -16.32
N LEU A 591 -26.13 -4.41 -16.89
CA LEU A 591 -26.16 -3.09 -16.25
C LEU A 591 -27.35 -3.01 -15.29
N ALA A 592 -27.11 -2.62 -14.05
CA ALA A 592 -28.19 -2.23 -13.14
C ALA A 592 -28.99 -1.06 -13.76
N GLU A 593 -30.31 -1.04 -13.59
CA GLU A 593 -31.20 -0.02 -14.20
C GLU A 593 -30.78 1.41 -13.83
N GLY A 594 -30.31 1.64 -12.60
CA GLY A 594 -29.81 2.94 -12.13
C GLY A 594 -28.44 3.36 -12.70
N MET A 595 -27.72 2.47 -13.39
CA MET A 595 -26.40 2.73 -13.98
C MET A 595 -26.45 3.00 -15.49
N LYS A 596 -27.62 2.85 -16.13
CA LYS A 596 -27.76 3.13 -17.56
C LYS A 596 -27.64 4.65 -17.78
N PRO A 597 -26.66 5.13 -18.57
CA PRO A 597 -26.58 6.54 -18.91
C PRO A 597 -27.83 6.95 -19.70
N SER A 598 -28.36 8.15 -19.44
CA SER A 598 -29.47 8.68 -20.23
C SER A 598 -29.07 8.74 -21.72
N PRO A 599 -29.99 8.53 -22.67
CA PRO A 599 -29.67 8.51 -24.11
C PRO A 599 -28.93 9.78 -24.58
N LEU A 600 -29.27 10.92 -23.99
CA LEU A 600 -28.60 12.20 -24.25
C LEU A 600 -27.14 12.18 -23.75
N MET A 601 -26.92 11.76 -22.50
CA MET A 601 -25.57 11.65 -21.93
C MET A 601 -24.73 10.63 -22.71
N PHE A 602 -25.31 9.51 -23.10
CA PHE A 602 -24.64 8.49 -23.92
C PHE A 602 -24.14 9.08 -25.25
N ASN A 603 -25.00 9.82 -25.97
CA ASN A 603 -24.60 10.47 -27.22
C ASN A 603 -23.47 11.48 -27.02
N VAL A 604 -23.50 12.27 -25.93
CA VAL A 604 -22.41 13.20 -25.59
C VAL A 604 -21.11 12.46 -25.33
N LEU A 605 -21.13 11.39 -24.53
CA LEU A 605 -19.95 10.57 -24.23
C LEU A 605 -19.35 9.96 -25.51
N VAL A 606 -20.21 9.51 -26.44
CA VAL A 606 -19.78 8.97 -27.74
C VAL A 606 -19.07 10.01 -28.60
N GLN A 607 -19.57 11.26 -28.65
CA GLN A 607 -18.89 12.32 -29.41
C GLN A 607 -17.55 12.70 -28.77
N LEU A 608 -17.48 12.74 -27.44
CA LEU A 608 -16.25 13.05 -26.70
C LEU A 608 -15.16 11.98 -26.86
N MET A 609 -15.52 10.71 -27.10
CA MET A 609 -14.53 9.64 -27.32
C MET A 609 -13.56 9.93 -28.47
N ARG A 610 -14.00 10.66 -29.51
CA ARG A 610 -13.14 10.97 -30.67
C ARG A 610 -11.97 11.89 -30.32
N PHE A 611 -12.12 12.68 -29.26
CA PHE A 611 -11.16 13.73 -28.91
C PHE A 611 -10.42 13.43 -27.60
N ILE A 612 -11.09 12.79 -26.64
CA ILE A 612 -10.57 12.60 -25.27
C ILE A 612 -10.79 11.18 -24.72
N PRO A 613 -10.46 10.10 -25.46
CA PRO A 613 -10.77 8.72 -25.06
C PRO A 613 -10.10 8.31 -23.74
N THR A 614 -8.92 8.86 -23.44
CA THR A 614 -8.13 8.51 -22.25
C THR A 614 -8.51 9.31 -21.01
N TRP A 615 -9.40 10.30 -21.09
CA TRP A 615 -9.68 11.21 -19.98
C TRP A 615 -10.51 10.56 -18.87
N LYS A 616 -10.18 10.87 -17.62
CA LYS A 616 -10.80 10.33 -16.38
C LYS A 616 -12.05 11.10 -15.98
N ILE A 617 -12.99 11.28 -16.90
CA ILE A 617 -14.14 12.19 -16.74
C ILE A 617 -15.43 11.50 -16.30
N VAL A 618 -15.46 10.17 -16.31
CA VAL A 618 -16.70 9.43 -16.01
C VAL A 618 -17.00 9.57 -14.52
N PRO A 619 -18.14 10.19 -14.15
CA PRO A 619 -18.54 10.32 -12.75
C PRO A 619 -18.90 8.94 -12.19
N GLY A 620 -18.53 8.69 -10.95
CA GLY A 620 -18.80 7.42 -10.27
C GLY A 620 -18.37 7.49 -8.81
N GLN A 621 -18.90 6.56 -8.01
CA GLN A 621 -18.43 6.34 -6.65
C GLN A 621 -17.03 5.72 -6.67
N ASP A 622 -16.27 5.92 -5.60
CA ASP A 622 -14.98 5.26 -5.44
C ASP A 622 -15.22 3.76 -5.21
N LEU A 623 -14.88 2.93 -6.21
CA LEU A 623 -15.04 1.48 -6.16
C LEU A 623 -14.35 0.90 -4.92
N LEU A 624 -13.24 1.50 -4.48
CA LEU A 624 -12.52 1.06 -3.29
C LEU A 624 -13.39 1.12 -2.01
N GLU A 625 -14.29 2.09 -1.90
CA GLU A 625 -15.09 2.29 -0.68
C GLU A 625 -16.35 1.40 -0.65
N ILE A 626 -16.79 0.89 -1.80
CA ILE A 626 -18.05 0.13 -1.92
C ILE A 626 -17.84 -1.34 -2.27
N ALA A 627 -16.68 -1.71 -2.84
CA ALA A 627 -16.41 -3.08 -3.25
C ALA A 627 -15.83 -3.95 -2.12
N PHE A 628 -15.09 -3.33 -1.19
CA PHE A 628 -14.27 -4.01 -0.19
C PHE A 628 -14.82 -3.76 1.22
N ARG A 629 -15.19 -4.83 1.91
CA ARG A 629 -15.76 -4.75 3.25
C ARG A 629 -14.69 -4.56 4.32
N ASP A 630 -13.59 -5.31 4.24
CA ASP A 630 -12.50 -5.23 5.22
C ASP A 630 -11.74 -3.89 5.08
N PRO A 631 -11.71 -3.03 6.13
CA PRO A 631 -10.94 -1.79 6.10
C PRO A 631 -9.43 -1.98 5.86
N LYS A 632 -8.85 -3.13 6.27
CA LYS A 632 -7.43 -3.43 6.06
C LYS A 632 -7.14 -3.63 4.58
N ILE A 633 -7.96 -4.43 3.91
CA ILE A 633 -7.84 -4.66 2.46
C ILE A 633 -8.05 -3.36 1.69
N ARG A 634 -8.99 -2.50 2.11
CA ARG A 634 -9.14 -1.15 1.52
C ARG A 634 -7.85 -0.33 1.61
N GLN A 635 -7.17 -0.37 2.75
CA GLN A 635 -5.91 0.34 2.94
C GLN A 635 -4.78 -0.29 2.10
N GLU A 636 -4.69 -1.61 2.04
CA GLU A 636 -3.70 -2.33 1.22
C GLU A 636 -3.86 -2.00 -0.27
N ILE A 637 -5.09 -1.99 -0.79
CA ILE A 637 -5.36 -1.63 -2.19
C ILE A 637 -5.10 -0.15 -2.45
N ARG A 638 -5.40 0.73 -1.48
CA ARG A 638 -5.08 2.17 -1.57
C ARG A 638 -3.58 2.40 -1.72
N ASP A 639 -2.79 1.65 -0.96
CA ASP A 639 -1.33 1.79 -0.89
C ASP A 639 -0.61 1.02 -2.02
N ASN A 640 -1.25 0.02 -2.64
CA ASN A 640 -0.68 -0.75 -3.74
C ASN A 640 -0.61 0.09 -5.03
N PRO A 641 0.58 0.50 -5.54
CA PRO A 641 0.70 1.34 -6.73
C PRO A 641 0.20 0.68 -8.02
N LEU A 642 0.13 -0.66 -8.06
CA LEU A 642 -0.26 -1.44 -9.23
C LEU A 642 -1.78 -1.43 -9.48
N CYS A 643 -2.58 -1.14 -8.45
CA CYS A 643 -4.03 -0.95 -8.60
C CYS A 643 -4.35 0.46 -9.15
N TYR A 644 -5.40 0.57 -9.95
CA TYR A 644 -5.84 1.86 -10.49
C TYR A 644 -6.80 2.56 -9.51
N LYS A 645 -6.53 3.82 -9.13
CA LYS A 645 -7.36 4.60 -8.18
C LYS A 645 -8.10 5.78 -8.82
N GLY A 646 -7.98 5.94 -10.14
CA GLY A 646 -8.61 7.05 -10.83
C GLY A 646 -10.08 6.78 -11.14
N ARG A 647 -10.80 7.82 -11.53
CA ARG A 647 -12.11 7.66 -12.18
C ARG A 647 -11.96 6.83 -13.47
N VAL A 648 -13.01 6.11 -13.83
CA VAL A 648 -13.03 5.33 -15.08
C VAL A 648 -12.76 6.26 -16.27
N ARG A 649 -11.89 5.82 -17.18
CA ARG A 649 -11.59 6.58 -18.40
C ARG A 649 -12.73 6.45 -19.39
N LEU A 650 -12.93 7.47 -20.21
CA LEU A 650 -14.07 7.55 -21.13
C LEU A 650 -14.17 6.32 -22.05
N GLN A 651 -13.09 5.97 -22.76
CA GLN A 651 -13.06 4.79 -23.62
C GLN A 651 -13.29 3.50 -22.83
N THR A 652 -12.64 3.34 -21.69
CA THR A 652 -12.82 2.16 -20.83
C THR A 652 -14.26 1.99 -20.41
N ALA A 653 -14.93 3.05 -19.96
CA ALA A 653 -16.34 2.99 -19.58
C ALA A 653 -17.22 2.57 -20.75
N MET A 654 -16.91 3.02 -21.96
CA MET A 654 -17.64 2.65 -23.17
C MET A 654 -17.39 1.19 -23.57
N GLU A 655 -16.17 0.68 -23.44
CA GLU A 655 -15.85 -0.73 -23.68
C GLU A 655 -16.53 -1.65 -22.63
N LEU A 656 -16.49 -1.28 -21.35
CA LEU A 656 -17.21 -1.99 -20.29
C LEU A 656 -18.73 -1.98 -20.51
N PHE A 657 -19.29 -0.85 -20.95
CA PHE A 657 -20.70 -0.75 -21.33
C PHE A 657 -21.04 -1.67 -22.50
N LYS A 658 -20.25 -1.63 -23.59
CA LYS A 658 -20.47 -2.45 -24.79
C LYS A 658 -20.45 -3.94 -24.47
N VAL A 659 -19.44 -4.42 -23.75
CA VAL A 659 -19.35 -5.85 -23.41
C VAL A 659 -20.50 -6.27 -22.51
N THR A 660 -20.90 -5.43 -21.55
CA THR A 660 -22.02 -5.75 -20.65
C THR A 660 -23.34 -5.87 -21.41
N VAL A 661 -23.61 -4.96 -22.35
CA VAL A 661 -24.82 -5.02 -23.20
C VAL A 661 -24.78 -6.21 -24.16
N ASP A 662 -23.62 -6.56 -24.72
CA ASP A 662 -23.50 -7.76 -25.57
C ASP A 662 -23.72 -9.04 -24.77
N LEU A 663 -23.18 -9.13 -23.55
CA LEU A 663 -23.38 -10.28 -22.65
C LEU A 663 -24.85 -10.42 -22.25
N GLU A 664 -25.51 -9.34 -21.85
CA GLU A 664 -26.93 -9.35 -21.44
C GLU A 664 -27.83 -9.93 -22.55
N LYS A 665 -27.58 -9.56 -23.81
CA LYS A 665 -28.37 -10.05 -24.96
C LYS A 665 -28.16 -11.54 -25.27
N ARG A 666 -27.08 -12.13 -24.75
CA ARG A 666 -26.59 -13.44 -25.15
C ARG A 666 -26.34 -14.38 -23.97
N LEU A 667 -26.93 -14.11 -22.81
CA LEU A 667 -26.83 -14.98 -21.64
C LEU A 667 -27.25 -16.42 -21.95
N LYS A 668 -28.23 -16.60 -22.86
CA LYS A 668 -28.70 -17.92 -23.30
C LYS A 668 -27.61 -18.73 -24.04
N GLU A 669 -26.61 -18.09 -24.64
CA GLU A 669 -25.49 -18.77 -25.30
C GLU A 669 -24.48 -19.39 -24.30
N VAL A 670 -24.61 -19.11 -23.00
CA VAL A 670 -23.73 -19.66 -21.97
C VAL A 670 -24.09 -21.13 -21.70
N THR A 671 -23.25 -22.02 -22.21
CA THR A 671 -23.34 -23.49 -22.08
C THR A 671 -22.32 -24.09 -21.09
N LEU A 672 -21.32 -23.31 -20.68
CA LEU A 672 -20.27 -23.72 -19.73
C LEU A 672 -20.87 -24.23 -18.41
N PRO A 673 -20.37 -25.32 -17.82
CA PRO A 673 -20.66 -25.63 -16.42
C PRO A 673 -20.19 -24.48 -15.51
N PHE A 674 -21.02 -23.90 -14.66
CA PHE A 674 -20.59 -22.77 -13.83
C PHE A 674 -21.09 -22.75 -12.38
N PHE A 675 -20.29 -22.11 -11.53
CA PHE A 675 -20.64 -21.71 -10.17
C PHE A 675 -20.67 -20.19 -10.08
N ILE A 676 -21.76 -19.63 -9.59
CA ILE A 676 -21.86 -18.19 -9.30
C ILE A 676 -21.85 -17.98 -7.79
N ALA A 677 -20.90 -17.16 -7.32
CA ALA A 677 -20.88 -16.60 -5.97
C ALA A 677 -21.20 -15.11 -6.03
N HIS A 678 -22.14 -14.64 -5.21
CA HIS A 678 -22.49 -13.22 -5.16
C HIS A 678 -22.80 -12.78 -3.72
N GLY A 679 -22.35 -11.58 -3.33
CA GLY A 679 -22.65 -11.00 -2.03
C GLY A 679 -24.04 -10.36 -2.02
N GLU A 680 -24.82 -10.58 -0.97
CA GLU A 680 -26.17 -10.01 -0.88
C GLU A 680 -26.16 -8.47 -0.82
N ASP A 681 -25.13 -7.89 -0.21
CA ASP A 681 -24.97 -6.45 0.00
C ASP A 681 -24.05 -5.80 -1.05
N ASP A 682 -23.83 -6.46 -2.20
CA ASP A 682 -23.03 -5.92 -3.30
C ASP A 682 -23.68 -4.64 -3.88
N LYS A 683 -22.90 -3.54 -3.87
CA LYS A 683 -23.31 -2.23 -4.40
C LYS A 683 -22.68 -1.90 -5.76
N VAL A 684 -21.79 -2.74 -6.26
CA VAL A 684 -21.06 -2.57 -7.52
C VAL A 684 -21.77 -3.33 -8.63
N THR A 685 -22.08 -4.61 -8.40
CA THR A 685 -22.89 -5.42 -9.31
C THR A 685 -24.14 -5.90 -8.61
N ASP A 686 -25.29 -5.79 -9.27
CA ASP A 686 -26.58 -6.20 -8.70
C ASP A 686 -26.68 -7.74 -8.62
N PRO A 687 -26.92 -8.36 -7.45
CA PRO A 687 -27.09 -9.81 -7.33
C PRO A 687 -28.18 -10.40 -8.23
N LEU A 688 -29.22 -9.62 -8.56
CA LEU A 688 -30.28 -10.02 -9.49
C LEU A 688 -29.75 -10.26 -10.91
N THR A 689 -28.65 -9.60 -11.29
CA THR A 689 -27.97 -9.83 -12.57
C THR A 689 -27.37 -11.23 -12.63
N SER A 690 -26.75 -11.68 -11.54
CA SER A 690 -26.23 -13.05 -11.44
C SER A 690 -27.34 -14.09 -11.42
N LYS A 691 -28.46 -13.78 -10.76
CA LYS A 691 -29.64 -14.62 -10.78
C LYS A 691 -30.22 -14.75 -12.20
N LEU A 692 -30.28 -13.65 -12.95
CA LEU A 692 -30.71 -13.65 -14.36
C LEU A 692 -29.81 -14.50 -15.25
N LEU A 693 -28.49 -14.41 -15.08
CA LEU A 693 -27.54 -15.29 -15.79
C LEU A 693 -27.83 -16.76 -15.48
N TYR A 694 -27.98 -17.11 -14.20
CA TYR A 694 -28.32 -18.47 -13.78
C TYR A 694 -29.63 -18.97 -14.43
N ASP A 695 -30.68 -18.15 -14.41
CA ASP A 695 -31.99 -18.55 -14.94
C ASP A 695 -31.98 -18.66 -16.47
N THR A 696 -31.23 -17.80 -17.17
CA THR A 696 -31.26 -17.68 -18.64
C THR A 696 -30.27 -18.59 -19.37
N ALA A 697 -29.12 -18.90 -18.74
CA ALA A 697 -28.07 -19.69 -19.37
C ALA A 697 -28.53 -21.11 -19.76
N SER A 698 -28.08 -21.58 -20.92
CA SER A 698 -28.38 -22.93 -21.44
C SER A 698 -27.53 -24.04 -20.81
N SER A 699 -26.60 -23.69 -19.92
CA SER A 699 -25.80 -24.67 -19.17
C SER A 699 -26.70 -25.62 -18.37
N THR A 700 -26.42 -26.92 -18.51
CA THR A 700 -27.10 -27.99 -17.77
C THR A 700 -26.54 -28.20 -16.38
N ASP A 701 -25.37 -27.62 -16.08
CA ASP A 701 -24.64 -27.81 -14.85
C ASP A 701 -24.27 -26.44 -14.27
N LYS A 702 -25.22 -25.85 -13.55
CA LYS A 702 -25.15 -24.49 -13.04
C LYS A 702 -25.51 -24.44 -11.56
N THR A 703 -24.78 -23.64 -10.81
CA THR A 703 -24.99 -23.43 -9.37
C THR A 703 -24.94 -21.94 -9.08
N PHE A 704 -25.86 -21.44 -8.25
CA PHE A 704 -25.89 -20.04 -7.80
C PHE A 704 -25.97 -20.02 -6.27
N LYS A 705 -25.05 -19.29 -5.63
CA LYS A 705 -25.02 -19.10 -4.19
C LYS A 705 -24.90 -17.61 -3.85
N LEU A 706 -25.86 -17.15 -3.07
CA LEU A 706 -25.91 -15.80 -2.51
C LEU A 706 -25.37 -15.84 -1.08
N TYR A 707 -24.47 -14.92 -0.74
CA TYR A 707 -23.80 -14.87 0.56
C TYR A 707 -24.29 -13.67 1.38
N PRO A 708 -25.08 -13.90 2.44
CA PRO A 708 -25.68 -12.82 3.22
C PRO A 708 -24.67 -11.86 3.84
N GLY A 709 -24.93 -10.56 3.72
CA GLY A 709 -24.10 -9.50 4.28
C GLY A 709 -22.72 -9.31 3.64
N MET A 710 -22.32 -10.14 2.66
CA MET A 710 -21.07 -9.96 1.92
C MET A 710 -21.23 -8.93 0.79
N TRP A 711 -20.15 -8.22 0.47
CA TRP A 711 -20.09 -7.15 -0.53
C TRP A 711 -19.58 -7.69 -1.89
N HIS A 712 -18.93 -6.86 -2.70
CA HIS A 712 -18.55 -7.18 -4.09
C HIS A 712 -17.34 -8.12 -4.23
N ALA A 713 -16.27 -7.86 -3.48
CA ALA A 713 -15.00 -8.55 -3.66
C ALA A 713 -14.89 -9.80 -2.79
N LEU A 714 -15.67 -10.84 -3.08
CA LEU A 714 -15.77 -12.05 -2.24
C LEU A 714 -14.47 -12.86 -2.20
N THR A 715 -13.56 -12.70 -3.18
CA THR A 715 -12.34 -13.52 -3.26
C THR A 715 -11.17 -12.98 -2.45
N TYR A 716 -11.18 -11.71 -2.04
CA TYR A 716 -10.10 -11.10 -1.25
C TYR A 716 -10.49 -9.84 -0.47
N GLY A 717 -11.69 -9.27 -0.69
CA GLY A 717 -12.17 -8.04 -0.07
C GLY A 717 -13.09 -8.19 1.14
N GLU A 718 -13.46 -9.43 1.47
CA GLU A 718 -14.23 -9.79 2.65
C GLU A 718 -13.31 -10.13 3.83
N PHE A 719 -13.88 -10.24 5.03
CA PHE A 719 -13.15 -10.81 6.16
C PHE A 719 -12.71 -12.26 5.84
N THR A 720 -11.60 -12.70 6.43
CA THR A 720 -10.97 -14.00 6.14
C THR A 720 -11.95 -15.17 6.23
N GLU A 721 -12.78 -15.23 7.27
CA GLU A 721 -13.76 -16.30 7.50
C GLU A 721 -14.82 -16.39 6.38
N ASN A 722 -15.26 -15.23 5.88
CA ASN A 722 -16.21 -15.12 4.78
C ASN A 722 -15.57 -15.62 3.49
N THR A 723 -14.35 -15.15 3.20
CA THR A 723 -13.58 -15.56 2.03
C THR A 723 -13.32 -17.09 2.05
N ASP A 724 -12.96 -17.64 3.20
CA ASP A 724 -12.72 -19.08 3.37
C ASP A 724 -13.98 -19.91 3.12
N THR A 725 -15.15 -19.41 3.53
CA THR A 725 -16.44 -20.03 3.23
C THR A 725 -16.71 -20.08 1.73
N VAL A 726 -16.48 -18.97 1.03
CA VAL A 726 -16.64 -18.88 -0.44
C VAL A 726 -15.70 -19.87 -1.14
N PHE A 727 -14.43 -19.93 -0.72
CA PHE A 727 -13.47 -20.88 -1.30
C PHE A 727 -13.78 -22.34 -0.96
N ALA A 728 -14.35 -22.65 0.20
CA ALA A 728 -14.80 -24.00 0.52
C ALA A 728 -15.84 -24.50 -0.49
N ASP A 729 -16.82 -23.64 -0.85
CA ASP A 729 -17.83 -23.96 -1.85
C ASP A 729 -17.23 -24.09 -3.26
N ILE A 730 -16.37 -23.14 -3.67
CA ILE A 730 -15.67 -23.19 -4.96
C ILE A 730 -14.86 -24.49 -5.08
N ASN A 731 -14.09 -24.82 -4.03
CA ASN A 731 -13.28 -26.03 -4.01
C ASN A 731 -14.13 -27.30 -4.08
N SER A 732 -15.27 -27.35 -3.37
CA SER A 732 -16.21 -28.47 -3.45
C SER A 732 -16.73 -28.63 -4.88
N TRP A 733 -17.17 -27.53 -5.49
CA TRP A 733 -17.72 -27.52 -6.85
C TRP A 733 -16.69 -27.98 -7.90
N ILE A 734 -15.43 -27.57 -7.79
CA ILE A 734 -14.36 -28.03 -8.69
C ILE A 734 -14.06 -29.52 -8.46
N ASN A 735 -13.94 -29.96 -7.20
CA ASN A 735 -13.63 -31.35 -6.86
C ASN A 735 -14.72 -32.34 -7.31
N GLU A 736 -15.99 -31.96 -7.25
CA GLU A 736 -17.09 -32.77 -7.78
C GLU A 736 -16.95 -33.05 -9.28
N ARG A 737 -16.41 -32.10 -10.06
CA ARG A 737 -16.17 -32.28 -11.49
C ARG A 737 -14.93 -33.12 -11.78
N ILE A 738 -13.90 -32.98 -10.96
CA ILE A 738 -12.74 -33.88 -11.00
C ILE A 738 -13.20 -35.33 -10.78
N ALA A 739 -14.08 -35.56 -9.79
CA ALA A 739 -14.60 -36.89 -9.49
C ALA A 739 -15.48 -37.48 -10.62
N LYS A 740 -16.22 -36.64 -11.36
CA LYS A 740 -17.05 -37.06 -12.51
C LYS A 740 -16.25 -37.40 -13.78
N GLY A 741 -14.95 -37.06 -13.82
CA GLY A 741 -14.08 -37.34 -14.96
C GLY A 741 -14.19 -36.30 -16.10
N ASN A 742 -13.12 -36.21 -16.90
CA ASN A 742 -12.99 -35.18 -17.94
C ASN A 742 -13.76 -35.56 -19.23
N SER A 743 -15.08 -35.32 -19.25
CA SER A 743 -15.93 -35.60 -20.43
C SER A 743 -15.54 -34.82 -21.70
N SER A 744 -14.77 -33.72 -21.59
CA SER A 744 -14.27 -32.98 -22.75
C SER A 744 -13.08 -33.67 -23.43
N HIS A 745 -12.26 -34.42 -22.67
CA HIS A 745 -11.18 -35.24 -23.25
C HIS A 745 -11.75 -36.36 -24.13
N GLU A 746 -12.86 -36.98 -23.71
CA GLU A 746 -13.57 -37.98 -24.51
C GLU A 746 -14.15 -37.37 -25.80
N ARG A 747 -14.69 -36.14 -25.75
CA ARG A 747 -15.18 -35.41 -26.95
C ARG A 747 -14.04 -35.00 -27.88
N GLU A 748 -12.90 -34.54 -27.37
CA GLU A 748 -11.73 -34.17 -28.17
C GLU A 748 -11.09 -35.40 -28.86
N GLN A 749 -11.02 -36.54 -28.17
CA GLN A 749 -10.57 -37.80 -28.78
C GLN A 749 -11.54 -38.28 -29.87
N LYS A 750 -12.85 -38.18 -29.63
CA LYS A 750 -13.89 -38.53 -30.62
C LYS A 750 -13.83 -37.64 -31.87
N ASN A 751 -13.68 -36.32 -31.69
CA ASN A 751 -13.51 -35.36 -32.80
C ASN A 751 -12.19 -35.54 -33.56
N LYS A 752 -11.12 -36.05 -32.93
CA LYS A 752 -9.87 -36.43 -33.62
C LYS A 752 -10.03 -37.71 -34.43
N HIS A 753 -10.89 -38.65 -34.02
CA HIS A 753 -11.17 -39.88 -34.76
C HIS A 753 -12.21 -39.69 -35.89
N ASP A 754 -13.12 -38.73 -35.75
CA ASP A 754 -14.14 -38.43 -36.75
C ASP A 754 -13.68 -37.48 -37.88
N LYS A 755 -12.44 -36.95 -37.82
CA LYS A 755 -11.84 -36.24 -38.97
C LYS A 755 -11.45 -37.26 -40.05
N PRO A 756 -11.98 -37.19 -41.29
CA PRO A 756 -11.57 -38.10 -42.35
C PRO A 756 -10.07 -37.91 -42.62
N LYS A 757 -9.31 -39.01 -42.58
CA LYS A 757 -7.92 -39.04 -43.03
C LYS A 757 -7.89 -38.48 -44.46
N LYS A 758 -7.33 -37.28 -44.64
CA LYS A 758 -6.97 -36.80 -45.98
C LYS A 758 -5.93 -37.78 -46.52
N ASN A 759 -6.33 -38.58 -47.52
CA ASN A 759 -5.44 -39.44 -48.27
C ASN A 759 -4.30 -38.61 -48.88
N LYS A 760 -3.08 -39.12 -48.76
CA LYS A 760 -1.97 -38.77 -49.64
C LYS A 760 -2.24 -39.28 -51.05
#